data_AF-A0A1V4HEN7-F1
#
_entry.id   AF-A0A1V4HEN7-F1
#
_cell.length_a   1.000
_cell.length_b   1.000
_cell.length_c   1.000
_cell.angle_alpha   90.00
_cell.angle_beta   90.00
_cell.angle_gamma   90.00
#
_symmetry.space_group_name_H-M   'P 1'
#
loop_
_entity.id
_entity.type
_entity.pdbx_description
1 polymer ?
#
loop_
_entity_poly.entity_id
_entity_poly.type
_entity_poly.pdbx_seq_one_letter_code
_entity_poly.pdbx_strand_id
1 'polypeptide(L)'
;MKMKLNSNLVFNIVLFALVMLVCLYTALSRIYFSDFFPINGDFQNYNGYRRILNGQVPFRDFYFYLGLGPLYTKTVILFILGNNFTMSLAVTNFVTALFFSSSIFLISYLNITNIKRSLILTLLLILTAAGLKGEFHLFDIFNQLPFLDNIHPGNSDRMVRSFLPFIFVYIFLFFNKISKIKKKINNSFVYGIFLGAGIAWSNDYGISVLIAGTIIYCLLYFRLKFLTSFIKKKILFILGILLGCYSLVSILTLGHFTNWFNYNFLNVANYQLWYYGINPNTKLLKFSDIPINFEILCSLLIIVNYSVQIIKKSNNNHNIMLLFLYLTTFIAGFAYAFGSEKVGLFPPMYMVLYVSLLSQIINRLKFVFMEYLHVRILINSVIIIIVTSLVTNGLTSAINNLKQDRVHYVQELKGYLSAYGEELQYISNKYIKNSNADLFSTYSSALEVINSEYQPSGIDYIIHVLGDKYRKLYLESFLQNPQFVTTIREDFTQWEFWSKRENWFFYRKLLENYKPIAATSYNILWEKQKQNQFITDTKLNVTLNQISNDTVEIYVKSNDIIDNAIADISIAYTSGWNKNRFNKFDFGLQRIVSVRDGWSDNSGYYNLPKQTEDIAIPIKLSQGFGKATISSYPLGITNIEVNIKSINSVLPDVPNDLSNLVDYLQAVNLTDENWIKGVSRTQKTILFKNTVSNRSEIQSAKYLNIQSNNRQFKIKSINYPNKEWIHVLLEDDIPKEIIQYPTKLNFLK
;
A
#
# COMPACT_ATOMS: atom_id res chain seq x y z
N MET A 1 41.05 -38.05 -4.96
CA MET A 1 40.32 -37.31 -6.02
C MET A 1 40.13 -35.86 -5.56
N LYS A 2 41.07 -34.95 -5.87
CA LYS A 2 40.96 -33.52 -5.51
C LYS A 2 40.01 -32.85 -6.50
N MET A 3 38.78 -32.52 -6.10
CA MET A 3 37.93 -31.61 -6.86
C MET A 3 38.65 -30.27 -6.99
N LYS A 4 39.26 -29.98 -8.15
CA LYS A 4 39.71 -28.63 -8.49
C LYS A 4 38.45 -27.78 -8.66
N LEU A 5 38.06 -27.08 -7.59
CA LEU A 5 37.04 -26.04 -7.64
C LEU A 5 37.44 -25.02 -8.71
N ASN A 6 36.62 -24.89 -9.75
CA ASN A 6 36.82 -23.92 -10.81
C ASN A 6 36.78 -22.51 -10.20
N SER A 7 37.83 -21.71 -10.36
CA SER A 7 37.94 -20.36 -9.77
C SER A 7 36.78 -19.44 -10.17
N ASN A 8 36.21 -19.63 -11.36
CA ASN A 8 35.01 -18.90 -11.80
C ASN A 8 33.75 -19.30 -11.02
N LEU A 9 33.63 -20.58 -10.64
CA LEU A 9 32.50 -21.05 -9.85
C LEU A 9 32.55 -20.46 -8.43
N VAL A 10 33.73 -20.48 -7.80
CA VAL A 10 33.94 -19.87 -6.48
C VAL A 10 33.59 -18.38 -6.50
N PHE A 11 34.05 -17.66 -7.53
CA PHE A 11 33.74 -16.24 -7.68
C PHE A 11 32.24 -15.97 -7.81
N ASN A 12 31.52 -16.76 -8.62
CA ASN A 12 30.08 -16.63 -8.75
C ASN A 12 29.34 -16.92 -7.44
N ILE A 13 29.80 -17.90 -6.66
CA ILE A 13 29.23 -18.22 -5.33
C ILE A 13 29.42 -17.04 -4.38
N VAL A 14 30.60 -16.41 -4.37
CA VAL A 14 30.86 -15.22 -3.53
C VAL A 14 29.95 -14.06 -3.92
N LEU A 15 29.83 -13.75 -5.22
CA LEU A 15 28.92 -12.69 -5.67
C LEU A 15 27.46 -12.99 -5.30
N PHE A 16 27.01 -14.23 -5.46
CA PHE A 16 25.67 -14.63 -5.06
C PHE A 16 25.46 -14.49 -3.54
N ALA A 17 26.44 -14.91 -2.73
CA ALA A 17 26.39 -14.71 -1.29
C ALA A 17 26.28 -13.23 -0.92
N LEU A 18 27.02 -12.35 -1.60
CA LEU A 18 26.92 -10.89 -1.39
C LEU A 18 25.52 -10.36 -1.73
N VAL A 19 24.87 -10.85 -2.79
CA VAL A 19 23.46 -10.49 -3.09
C VAL A 19 22.53 -10.89 -1.96
N MET A 20 22.69 -12.11 -1.42
CA MET A 20 21.89 -12.60 -0.29
C MET A 20 22.12 -11.77 0.97
N LEU A 21 23.36 -11.33 1.22
CA LEU A 21 23.71 -10.47 2.33
C LEU A 21 23.11 -9.06 2.21
N VAL A 22 23.01 -8.49 1.00
CA VAL A 22 22.27 -7.24 0.78
C VAL A 22 20.78 -7.43 1.07
N CYS A 23 20.18 -8.54 0.64
CA CYS A 23 18.78 -8.85 0.97
C CYS A 23 18.58 -8.98 2.49
N LEU A 24 19.51 -9.65 3.19
CA LEU A 24 19.48 -9.75 4.65
C LEU A 24 19.62 -8.37 5.32
N TYR A 25 20.50 -7.51 4.81
CA TYR A 25 20.62 -6.13 5.29
C TYR A 25 19.29 -5.38 5.22
N THR A 26 18.57 -5.45 4.08
CA THR A 26 17.26 -4.78 3.95
C THR A 26 16.24 -5.28 5.00
N ALA A 27 16.30 -6.56 5.36
CA ALA A 27 15.44 -7.17 6.36
C ALA A 27 15.79 -6.72 7.79
N LEU A 28 17.07 -6.76 8.15
CA LEU A 28 17.57 -6.37 9.48
C LEU A 28 17.37 -4.87 9.72
N SER A 29 17.68 -4.04 8.72
CA SER A 29 17.47 -2.60 8.81
C SER A 29 16.00 -2.24 8.99
N ARG A 30 15.07 -2.99 8.37
CA ARG A 30 13.63 -2.73 8.53
C ARG A 30 13.14 -2.97 9.96
N ILE A 31 13.68 -3.97 10.66
CA ILE A 31 13.19 -4.37 11.99
C ILE A 31 13.87 -3.62 13.14
N TYR A 32 14.73 -2.65 12.84
CA TYR A 32 15.30 -1.76 13.86
C TYR A 32 14.20 -1.11 14.70
N PHE A 33 13.20 -0.55 14.03
CA PHE A 33 11.89 -0.28 14.59
C PHE A 33 10.83 -1.04 13.81
N SER A 34 9.94 -1.70 14.53
CA SER A 34 8.73 -2.31 13.98
C SER A 34 7.63 -1.28 13.74
N ASP A 35 8.01 -0.03 13.46
CA ASP A 35 7.06 1.03 13.13
C ASP A 35 6.29 0.68 11.89
N PHE A 36 5.08 1.20 11.80
CA PHE A 36 4.14 0.93 10.73
C PHE A 36 3.34 2.18 10.44
N PHE A 37 2.82 2.25 9.20
CA PHE A 37 1.84 3.26 8.85
C PHE A 37 0.44 2.64 8.93
N PRO A 38 -0.46 3.12 9.80
CA PRO A 38 -1.74 2.46 10.12
C PRO A 38 -2.64 2.16 8.91
N ILE A 39 -2.56 2.98 7.86
CA ILE A 39 -3.39 2.85 6.66
C ILE A 39 -2.67 2.19 5.46
N ASN A 40 -1.47 1.63 5.65
CA ASN A 40 -0.63 1.11 4.56
C ASN A 40 -0.29 -0.39 4.68
N GLY A 41 0.58 -0.86 3.78
CA GLY A 41 0.83 -2.25 3.41
C GLY A 41 1.36 -3.20 4.49
N ASP A 42 1.94 -2.72 5.59
CA ASP A 42 2.57 -3.60 6.58
C ASP A 42 1.56 -4.56 7.22
N PHE A 43 0.46 -4.02 7.76
CA PHE A 43 -0.62 -4.86 8.29
C PHE A 43 -1.49 -5.45 7.18
N GLN A 44 -1.59 -4.82 5.99
CA GLN A 44 -2.31 -5.42 4.86
C GLN A 44 -1.70 -6.77 4.48
N ASN A 45 -0.38 -6.85 4.56
CA ASN A 45 0.38 -8.09 4.40
C ASN A 45 0.21 -9.00 5.63
N TYR A 46 0.55 -8.50 6.82
CA TYR A 46 0.63 -9.35 8.01
C TYR A 46 -0.71 -9.96 8.41
N ASN A 47 -1.83 -9.24 8.27
CA ASN A 47 -3.16 -9.76 8.59
C ASN A 47 -3.50 -11.00 7.74
N GLY A 48 -3.18 -10.99 6.45
CA GLY A 48 -3.34 -12.16 5.59
C GLY A 48 -2.50 -13.35 6.07
N TYR A 49 -1.23 -13.11 6.45
CA TYR A 49 -0.31 -14.17 6.87
C TYR A 49 -0.75 -14.80 8.19
N ARG A 50 -1.01 -13.97 9.20
CA ARG A 50 -1.38 -14.46 10.54
C ARG A 50 -2.73 -15.19 10.52
N ARG A 51 -3.68 -14.79 9.66
CA ARG A 51 -4.95 -15.51 9.45
C ARG A 51 -4.72 -16.93 8.92
N ILE A 52 -3.90 -17.10 7.88
CA ILE A 52 -3.55 -18.45 7.38
C ILE A 52 -2.86 -19.27 8.45
N LEU A 53 -1.89 -18.68 9.16
CA LEU A 53 -1.15 -19.37 10.21
C LEU A 53 -2.02 -19.73 11.43
N ASN A 54 -3.16 -19.06 11.61
CA ASN A 54 -4.19 -19.40 12.58
C ASN A 54 -5.27 -20.35 12.02
N GLY A 55 -5.07 -20.92 10.82
CA GLY A 55 -5.97 -21.92 10.22
C GLY A 55 -7.17 -21.35 9.46
N GLN A 56 -7.23 -20.03 9.23
CA GLN A 56 -8.27 -19.43 8.40
C GLN A 56 -8.00 -19.66 6.90
N VAL A 57 -9.07 -19.78 6.12
CA VAL A 57 -9.04 -20.11 4.70
C VAL A 57 -9.34 -18.86 3.86
N PRO A 58 -8.47 -18.51 2.89
CA PRO A 58 -8.67 -17.34 2.06
C PRO A 58 -9.90 -17.51 1.15
N PHE A 59 -10.67 -16.43 1.00
CA PHE A 59 -11.95 -16.34 0.29
C PHE A 59 -13.08 -17.20 0.90
N ARG A 60 -12.90 -17.71 2.12
CA ARG A 60 -13.95 -18.24 2.99
C ARG A 60 -14.08 -17.40 4.25
N ASP A 61 -12.98 -17.28 4.99
CA ASP A 61 -12.93 -16.62 6.30
C ASP A 61 -12.42 -15.18 6.19
N PHE A 62 -11.60 -14.90 5.17
CA PHE A 62 -11.08 -13.56 4.91
C PHE A 62 -10.80 -13.32 3.42
N TYR A 63 -10.80 -12.05 3.00
CA TYR A 63 -10.55 -11.64 1.61
C TYR A 63 -9.22 -10.91 1.49
N PHE A 64 -8.40 -11.34 0.53
CA PHE A 64 -7.04 -10.81 0.35
C PHE A 64 -6.87 -10.17 -1.04
N TYR A 65 -6.74 -8.84 -1.06
CA TYR A 65 -6.75 -8.04 -2.29
C TYR A 65 -5.48 -8.16 -3.15
N LEU A 66 -4.30 -8.42 -2.55
CA LEU A 66 -3.01 -8.36 -3.28
C LEU A 66 -2.75 -9.58 -4.19
N GLY A 67 -3.49 -10.69 -3.99
CA GLY A 67 -3.36 -11.94 -4.74
C GLY A 67 -2.80 -13.10 -3.91
N LEU A 68 -3.03 -14.34 -4.37
CA LEU A 68 -2.64 -15.54 -3.65
C LEU A 68 -1.11 -15.77 -3.69
N GLY A 69 -0.42 -15.25 -4.70
CA GLY A 69 1.04 -15.36 -4.85
C GLY A 69 1.79 -14.68 -3.70
N PRO A 70 1.65 -13.36 -3.52
CA PRO A 70 2.22 -12.63 -2.38
C PRO A 70 1.80 -13.22 -1.02
N LEU A 71 0.54 -13.64 -0.89
CA LEU A 71 -0.01 -14.24 0.33
C LEU A 71 0.77 -15.49 0.75
N TYR A 72 0.83 -16.50 -0.12
CA TYR A 72 1.44 -17.79 0.24
C TYR A 72 2.96 -17.74 0.27
N THR A 73 3.61 -16.98 -0.62
CA THR A 73 5.08 -16.92 -0.69
C THR A 73 5.68 -16.48 0.65
N LYS A 74 5.10 -15.45 1.28
CA LYS A 74 5.60 -14.92 2.54
C LYS A 74 5.09 -15.71 3.74
N THR A 75 3.86 -16.23 3.69
CA THR A 75 3.32 -17.07 4.76
C THR A 75 4.16 -18.33 5.00
N VAL A 76 4.63 -18.99 3.93
CA VAL A 76 5.50 -20.18 4.06
C VAL A 76 6.82 -19.86 4.76
N ILE A 77 7.43 -18.71 4.46
CA ILE A 77 8.67 -18.29 5.11
C ILE A 77 8.41 -17.90 6.58
N LEU A 78 7.30 -17.20 6.84
CA LEU A 78 6.90 -16.80 8.18
C LEU A 78 6.54 -18.00 9.06
N PHE A 79 5.98 -19.07 8.50
CA PHE A 79 5.74 -20.34 9.19
C PHE A 79 7.05 -20.93 9.76
N ILE A 80 8.15 -20.84 9.01
CA ILE A 80 9.47 -21.34 9.42
C ILE A 80 10.13 -20.42 10.45
N LEU A 81 10.02 -19.10 10.24
CA LEU A 81 10.74 -18.10 11.02
C LEU A 81 9.99 -17.58 12.27
N GLY A 82 8.69 -17.86 12.37
CA GLY A 82 7.83 -17.51 13.50
C GLY A 82 6.80 -16.43 13.16
N ASN A 83 5.54 -16.68 13.53
CA ASN A 83 4.40 -15.79 13.29
C ASN A 83 4.37 -14.61 14.28
N ASN A 84 4.92 -13.46 13.90
CA ASN A 84 4.74 -12.18 14.61
C ASN A 84 4.93 -11.00 13.64
N PHE A 85 4.52 -9.81 14.06
CA PHE A 85 4.54 -8.62 13.21
C PHE A 85 5.97 -8.24 12.81
N THR A 86 6.91 -8.15 13.74
CA THR A 86 8.32 -7.81 13.45
C THR A 86 8.95 -8.74 12.44
N MET A 87 8.76 -10.06 12.58
CA MET A 87 9.29 -11.04 11.64
C MET A 87 8.61 -10.93 10.27
N SER A 88 7.33 -10.55 10.22
CA SER A 88 6.64 -10.28 8.96
C SER A 88 7.26 -9.11 8.18
N LEU A 89 7.75 -8.07 8.88
CA LEU A 89 8.44 -6.93 8.28
C LEU A 89 9.79 -7.36 7.68
N ALA A 90 10.56 -8.15 8.42
CA ALA A 90 11.83 -8.72 7.96
C ALA A 90 11.63 -9.61 6.72
N VAL A 91 10.69 -10.57 6.80
CA VAL A 91 10.39 -11.49 5.69
C VAL A 91 9.92 -10.72 4.46
N THR A 92 9.04 -9.74 4.64
CA THR A 92 8.51 -8.94 3.53
C THR A 92 9.62 -8.16 2.84
N ASN A 93 10.52 -7.51 3.58
CA ASN A 93 11.65 -6.79 2.98
C ASN A 93 12.67 -7.73 2.33
N PHE A 94 13.01 -8.84 3.00
CA PHE A 94 13.91 -9.84 2.45
C PHE A 94 13.41 -10.42 1.12
N VAL A 95 12.14 -10.87 1.08
CA VAL A 95 11.55 -11.48 -0.11
C VAL A 95 11.45 -10.46 -1.25
N THR A 96 11.06 -9.22 -0.95
CA THR A 96 10.99 -8.17 -1.96
C THR A 96 12.38 -7.86 -2.53
N ALA A 97 13.40 -7.68 -1.68
CA ALA A 97 14.77 -7.45 -2.12
C ALA A 97 15.33 -8.64 -2.92
N LEU A 98 14.99 -9.88 -2.54
CA LEU A 98 15.38 -11.08 -3.25
C LEU A 98 14.74 -11.15 -4.64
N PHE A 99 13.43 -10.87 -4.74
CA PHE A 99 12.71 -10.87 -6.02
C PHE A 99 13.19 -9.74 -6.92
N PHE A 100 13.44 -8.55 -6.37
CA PHE A 100 14.06 -7.43 -7.07
C PHE A 100 15.44 -7.82 -7.64
N SER A 101 16.34 -8.34 -6.79
CA SER A 101 17.68 -8.78 -7.19
C SER A 101 17.64 -9.87 -8.25
N SER A 102 16.73 -10.83 -8.08
CA SER A 102 16.53 -11.94 -9.02
C SER A 102 16.02 -11.46 -10.38
N SER A 103 15.13 -10.47 -10.41
CA SER A 103 14.67 -9.85 -11.66
C SER A 103 15.79 -9.15 -12.41
N ILE A 104 16.61 -8.34 -11.72
CA ILE A 104 17.77 -7.67 -12.32
C ILE A 104 18.76 -8.70 -12.89
N PHE A 105 19.09 -9.71 -12.10
CA PHE A 105 19.97 -10.80 -12.55
C PHE A 105 19.42 -11.47 -13.80
N LEU A 106 18.13 -11.80 -13.82
CA LEU A 106 17.52 -12.49 -14.95
C LEU A 106 17.53 -11.64 -16.22
N ILE A 107 17.09 -10.38 -16.15
CA ILE A 107 17.12 -9.45 -17.30
C ILE A 107 18.54 -9.30 -17.82
N SER A 108 19.50 -9.14 -16.91
CA SER A 108 20.91 -9.03 -17.28
C SER A 108 21.45 -10.29 -17.91
N TYR A 109 21.11 -11.47 -17.36
CA TYR A 109 21.54 -12.75 -17.89
C TYR A 109 21.00 -13.01 -19.30
N LEU A 110 19.73 -12.65 -19.57
CA LEU A 110 19.14 -12.79 -20.91
C LEU A 110 19.86 -11.92 -21.95
N ASN A 111 20.39 -10.76 -21.56
CA ASN A 111 21.11 -9.84 -22.46
C ASN A 111 22.60 -10.18 -22.60
N ILE A 112 23.29 -10.53 -21.51
CA ILE A 112 24.76 -10.75 -21.49
C ILE A 112 25.13 -12.22 -21.68
N THR A 113 24.29 -13.14 -21.21
CA THR A 113 24.51 -14.61 -21.19
C THR A 113 25.70 -15.07 -20.34
N ASN A 114 26.19 -14.21 -19.45
CA ASN A 114 27.31 -14.49 -18.55
C ASN A 114 26.93 -14.24 -17.08
N ILE A 115 26.90 -15.32 -16.29
CA ILE A 115 26.48 -15.28 -14.88
C ILE A 115 27.26 -14.24 -14.07
N LYS A 116 28.59 -14.20 -14.22
CA LYS A 116 29.45 -13.30 -13.46
C LYS A 116 29.12 -11.83 -13.73
N ARG A 117 29.07 -11.44 -15.01
CA ARG A 117 28.77 -10.05 -15.40
C ARG A 117 27.37 -9.64 -14.96
N SER A 118 26.41 -10.54 -15.07
CA SER A 118 25.05 -10.29 -14.60
C SER A 118 24.96 -10.13 -13.09
N LEU A 119 25.69 -10.93 -12.31
CA LEU A 119 25.78 -10.77 -10.86
C LEU A 119 26.47 -9.44 -10.47
N ILE A 120 27.50 -9.01 -11.19
CA ILE A 120 28.16 -7.72 -10.94
C ILE A 120 27.19 -6.55 -11.18
N LEU A 121 26.46 -6.54 -12.30
CA LEU A 121 25.44 -5.51 -12.55
C LEU A 121 24.33 -5.56 -11.51
N THR A 122 23.92 -6.76 -11.10
CA THR A 122 22.92 -6.94 -10.04
C THR A 122 23.40 -6.31 -8.74
N LEU A 123 24.61 -6.65 -8.29
CA LEU A 123 25.21 -6.08 -7.09
C LEU A 123 25.29 -4.55 -7.15
N LEU A 124 25.75 -4.00 -8.28
CA LEU A 124 25.86 -2.55 -8.45
C LEU A 124 24.50 -1.86 -8.23
N LEU A 125 23.44 -2.36 -8.85
CA LEU A 125 22.11 -1.75 -8.75
C LEU A 125 21.45 -1.95 -7.38
N ILE A 126 21.61 -3.12 -6.76
CA ILE A 126 20.99 -3.39 -5.45
C ILE A 126 21.72 -2.68 -4.32
N LEU A 127 23.03 -2.45 -4.43
CA LEU A 127 23.78 -1.61 -3.47
C LEU A 127 23.28 -0.17 -3.52
N THR A 128 23.08 0.39 -4.72
CA THR A 128 22.44 1.70 -4.88
C THR A 128 21.06 1.74 -4.23
N ALA A 129 20.22 0.76 -4.57
CA ALA A 129 18.84 0.70 -4.12
C ALA A 129 18.74 0.54 -2.59
N ALA A 130 19.61 -0.27 -1.99
CA ALA A 130 19.66 -0.48 -0.54
C ALA A 130 20.33 0.68 0.23
N GLY A 131 20.84 1.70 -0.47
CA GLY A 131 21.56 2.83 0.16
C GLY A 131 22.99 2.49 0.62
N LEU A 132 23.56 1.37 0.19
CA LEU A 132 24.92 0.92 0.54
C LEU A 132 25.97 1.49 -0.45
N LYS A 133 26.09 2.81 -0.50
CA LYS A 133 26.86 3.53 -1.54
C LYS A 133 28.29 3.90 -1.13
N GLY A 134 28.58 3.94 0.18
CA GLY A 134 29.85 4.46 0.69
C GLY A 134 30.08 5.92 0.28
N GLU A 135 31.34 6.38 0.26
CA GLU A 135 31.72 7.74 -0.15
C GLU A 135 31.84 7.91 -1.68
N PHE A 136 31.52 6.87 -2.46
CA PHE A 136 31.72 6.91 -3.91
C PHE A 136 30.50 7.50 -4.63
N HIS A 137 30.67 8.66 -5.27
CA HIS A 137 29.66 9.30 -6.12
C HIS A 137 29.23 8.49 -7.37
N LEU A 138 29.91 7.37 -7.65
CA LEU A 138 29.55 6.49 -8.78
C LEU A 138 28.12 5.95 -8.67
N PHE A 139 27.60 5.81 -7.46
CA PHE A 139 26.23 5.36 -7.24
C PHE A 139 25.18 6.45 -7.50
N ASP A 140 25.56 7.73 -7.47
CA ASP A 140 24.62 8.85 -7.62
C ASP A 140 23.99 8.93 -9.01
N ILE A 141 24.71 8.46 -10.03
CA ILE A 141 24.22 8.33 -11.41
C ILE A 141 22.97 7.44 -11.47
N PHE A 142 22.86 6.46 -10.59
CA PHE A 142 21.73 5.52 -10.57
C PHE A 142 20.57 6.00 -9.71
N ASN A 143 20.74 6.99 -8.83
CA ASN A 143 19.69 7.43 -7.89
C ASN A 143 18.42 7.95 -8.57
N GLN A 144 18.52 8.37 -9.83
CA GLN A 144 17.39 8.86 -10.61
C GLN A 144 16.59 7.75 -11.30
N LEU A 145 17.01 6.48 -11.19
CA LEU A 145 16.31 5.37 -11.83
C LEU A 145 15.01 5.04 -11.06
N PRO A 146 13.82 5.22 -11.69
CA PRO A 146 12.53 5.20 -10.99
C PRO A 146 12.12 3.81 -10.47
N PHE A 147 12.86 2.76 -10.80
CA PHE A 147 12.54 1.40 -10.38
C PHE A 147 13.32 0.93 -9.15
N LEU A 148 14.34 1.67 -8.68
CA LEU A 148 15.21 1.24 -7.58
C LEU A 148 14.45 1.12 -6.25
N ASP A 149 13.41 1.95 -6.04
CA ASP A 149 12.57 1.90 -4.85
C ASP A 149 11.83 0.56 -4.68
N ASN A 150 11.71 -0.24 -5.75
CA ASN A 150 11.09 -1.57 -5.71
C ASN A 150 11.95 -2.62 -4.97
N ILE A 151 13.16 -2.27 -4.49
CA ILE A 151 13.88 -3.13 -3.53
C ILE A 151 13.11 -3.24 -2.20
N HIS A 152 12.29 -2.24 -1.89
CA HIS A 152 11.41 -2.24 -0.72
C HIS A 152 9.98 -2.65 -1.13
N PRO A 153 9.20 -3.25 -0.21
CA PRO A 153 7.82 -3.67 -0.49
C PRO A 153 6.94 -2.51 -0.99
N GLY A 154 7.13 -1.32 -0.43
CA GLY A 154 6.32 -0.14 -0.73
C GLY A 154 4.82 -0.38 -0.54
N ASN A 155 4.00 0.47 -1.16
CA ASN A 155 2.55 0.32 -1.13
C ASN A 155 2.11 -0.85 -2.03
N SER A 156 1.28 -1.74 -1.50
CA SER A 156 0.70 -2.89 -2.23
C SER A 156 1.69 -3.95 -2.73
N ASP A 157 2.91 -4.00 -2.17
CA ASP A 157 3.86 -5.09 -2.42
C ASP A 157 4.18 -5.32 -3.91
N ARG A 158 4.36 -4.21 -4.64
CA ARG A 158 4.36 -4.18 -6.12
C ARG A 158 5.41 -5.09 -6.73
N MET A 159 6.63 -5.11 -6.18
CA MET A 159 7.71 -5.94 -6.71
C MET A 159 7.33 -7.42 -6.67
N VAL A 160 6.75 -7.90 -5.56
CA VAL A 160 6.36 -9.31 -5.40
C VAL A 160 5.25 -9.69 -6.37
N ARG A 161 4.25 -8.83 -6.55
CA ARG A 161 3.22 -9.01 -7.59
C ARG A 161 3.84 -9.08 -8.98
N SER A 162 4.76 -8.17 -9.29
CA SER A 162 5.45 -8.09 -10.59
C SER A 162 6.46 -9.21 -10.86
N PHE A 163 6.76 -10.05 -9.87
CA PHE A 163 7.75 -11.12 -10.01
C PHE A 163 7.25 -12.32 -10.84
N LEU A 164 5.94 -12.46 -11.03
CA LEU A 164 5.34 -13.58 -11.78
C LEU A 164 5.98 -13.82 -13.16
N PRO A 165 6.10 -12.85 -14.07
CA PRO A 165 6.72 -13.09 -15.38
C PRO A 165 8.16 -13.61 -15.28
N PHE A 166 8.91 -13.23 -14.24
CA PHE A 166 10.27 -13.71 -14.01
C PHE A 166 10.28 -15.17 -13.57
N ILE A 167 9.32 -15.59 -12.73
CA ILE A 167 9.12 -17.01 -12.38
C ILE A 167 8.92 -17.85 -13.65
N PHE A 168 8.06 -17.42 -14.56
CA PHE A 168 7.81 -18.11 -15.83
C PHE A 168 9.08 -18.24 -16.69
N VAL A 169 9.88 -17.17 -16.76
CA VAL A 169 11.16 -17.19 -17.49
C VAL A 169 12.16 -18.14 -16.84
N TYR A 170 12.27 -18.16 -15.50
CA TYR A 170 13.11 -19.13 -14.79
C TYR A 170 12.69 -20.57 -15.06
N ILE A 171 11.39 -20.85 -14.99
CA ILE A 171 10.82 -22.16 -15.32
C ILE A 171 11.17 -22.56 -16.76
N PHE A 172 11.04 -21.62 -17.71
CA PHE A 172 11.40 -21.88 -19.11
C PHE A 172 12.90 -22.17 -19.28
N LEU A 173 13.78 -21.39 -18.64
CA LEU A 173 15.23 -21.62 -18.68
C LEU A 173 15.61 -22.99 -18.08
N PHE A 174 14.95 -23.38 -17.00
CA PHE A 174 15.15 -24.68 -16.36
C PHE A 174 14.75 -25.84 -17.29
N PHE A 175 13.55 -25.80 -17.87
CA PHE A 175 13.08 -26.84 -18.79
C PHE A 175 13.90 -26.90 -20.09
N ASN A 176 14.36 -25.76 -20.61
CA ASN A 176 15.20 -25.73 -21.80
C ASN A 176 16.54 -26.47 -21.59
N LYS A 177 17.09 -26.47 -20.37
CA LYS A 177 18.31 -27.22 -20.03
C LYS A 177 18.09 -28.73 -19.93
N ILE A 178 16.91 -29.19 -19.52
CA ILE A 178 16.69 -30.59 -19.14
C ILE A 178 16.50 -31.52 -20.35
N SER A 179 16.27 -31.00 -21.56
CA SER A 179 16.35 -31.63 -22.91
C SER A 179 15.68 -32.99 -23.20
N LYS A 180 15.33 -33.81 -22.19
CA LYS A 180 14.72 -35.15 -22.33
C LYS A 180 13.19 -35.15 -22.34
N ILE A 181 12.53 -34.09 -21.85
CA ILE A 181 11.06 -33.93 -21.85
C ILE A 181 10.58 -33.27 -23.17
N LYS A 182 11.09 -33.75 -24.31
CA LYS A 182 10.69 -33.25 -25.64
C LYS A 182 9.50 -33.99 -26.24
N LYS A 183 9.01 -35.07 -25.62
CA LYS A 183 7.98 -35.95 -26.19
C LYS A 183 6.64 -35.90 -25.44
N LYS A 184 5.63 -35.42 -26.18
CA LYS A 184 4.21 -35.81 -26.18
C LYS A 184 3.44 -35.78 -24.84
N ILE A 185 3.18 -34.56 -24.36
CA ILE A 185 1.81 -34.11 -24.07
C ILE A 185 1.58 -32.91 -24.99
N ASN A 186 0.39 -32.71 -25.54
CA ASN A 186 0.18 -31.67 -26.55
C ASN A 186 0.67 -30.31 -26.02
N ASN A 187 1.79 -29.78 -26.56
CA ASN A 187 2.53 -28.66 -25.97
C ASN A 187 1.65 -27.44 -25.64
N SER A 188 0.56 -27.27 -26.40
CA SER A 188 -0.46 -26.25 -26.18
C SER A 188 -1.23 -26.42 -24.87
N PHE A 189 -1.62 -27.63 -24.48
CA PHE A 189 -2.37 -27.89 -23.25
C PHE A 189 -1.54 -27.58 -22.00
N VAL A 190 -0.30 -28.08 -21.96
CA VAL A 190 0.62 -27.84 -20.83
C VAL A 190 0.97 -26.35 -20.73
N TYR A 191 1.25 -25.70 -21.85
CA TYR A 191 1.49 -24.25 -21.87
C TYR A 191 0.26 -23.46 -21.37
N GLY A 192 -0.94 -23.91 -21.75
CA GLY A 192 -2.20 -23.38 -21.21
C GLY A 192 -2.30 -23.54 -19.70
N ILE A 193 -2.01 -24.72 -19.15
CA ILE A 193 -2.02 -24.97 -17.70
C ILE A 193 -1.11 -23.99 -16.95
N PHE A 194 0.14 -23.82 -17.42
CA PHE A 194 1.07 -22.89 -16.78
C PHE A 194 0.53 -21.46 -16.78
N LEU A 195 0.10 -20.94 -17.94
CA LEU A 195 -0.45 -19.58 -18.00
C LEU A 195 -1.73 -19.41 -17.17
N GLY A 196 -2.61 -20.41 -17.16
CA GLY A 196 -3.82 -20.42 -16.35
C GLY A 196 -3.53 -20.39 -14.85
N ALA A 197 -2.56 -21.18 -14.40
CA ALA A 197 -2.09 -21.16 -13.01
C ALA A 197 -1.53 -19.78 -12.62
N GLY A 198 -0.87 -19.09 -13.54
CA GLY A 198 -0.36 -17.73 -13.31
C GLY A 198 -1.43 -16.71 -12.88
N ILE A 199 -2.70 -16.91 -13.26
CA ILE A 199 -3.81 -16.00 -12.90
C ILE A 199 -3.99 -15.90 -11.38
N ALA A 200 -3.69 -16.96 -10.62
CA ALA A 200 -3.82 -16.98 -9.17
C ALA A 200 -2.86 -16.01 -8.45
N TRP A 201 -1.75 -15.62 -9.09
CA TRP A 201 -0.67 -14.89 -8.43
C TRP A 201 -1.11 -13.51 -7.93
N SER A 202 -1.59 -12.65 -8.84
CA SER A 202 -2.12 -11.32 -8.55
C SER A 202 -3.04 -10.84 -9.65
N ASN A 203 -3.94 -9.91 -9.32
CA ASN A 203 -5.00 -9.44 -10.22
C ASN A 203 -4.47 -8.72 -11.47
N ASP A 204 -3.31 -8.07 -11.36
CA ASP A 204 -2.65 -7.33 -12.44
C ASP A 204 -1.71 -8.22 -13.27
N TYR A 205 -0.74 -8.87 -12.63
CA TYR A 205 0.29 -9.63 -13.33
C TYR A 205 -0.20 -11.00 -13.80
N GLY A 206 -1.16 -11.62 -13.11
CA GLY A 206 -1.74 -12.91 -13.52
C GLY A 206 -2.42 -12.83 -14.90
N ILE A 207 -3.30 -11.84 -15.08
CA ILE A 207 -3.94 -11.57 -16.37
C ILE A 207 -2.92 -11.12 -17.41
N SER A 208 -1.97 -10.26 -17.02
CA SER A 208 -0.96 -9.74 -17.95
C SER A 208 -0.07 -10.85 -18.52
N VAL A 209 0.33 -11.82 -17.69
CA VAL A 209 1.08 -13.02 -18.12
C VAL A 209 0.25 -13.87 -19.07
N LEU A 210 -1.04 -14.08 -18.78
CA LEU A 210 -1.94 -14.81 -19.65
C LEU A 210 -2.03 -14.15 -21.04
N ILE A 211 -2.25 -12.83 -21.10
CA ILE A 211 -2.37 -12.08 -22.35
C ILE A 211 -1.03 -12.11 -23.11
N ALA A 212 0.08 -11.74 -22.46
CA ALA A 212 1.41 -11.74 -23.08
C ALA A 212 1.80 -13.13 -23.61
N GLY A 213 1.58 -14.16 -22.79
CA GLY A 213 1.84 -15.55 -23.15
C GLY A 213 0.98 -16.04 -24.31
N THR A 214 -0.29 -15.58 -24.40
CA THR A 214 -1.19 -15.88 -25.52
C THR A 214 -0.76 -15.16 -26.79
N ILE A 215 -0.35 -13.89 -26.72
CA ILE A 215 0.20 -13.14 -27.87
C ILE A 215 1.41 -13.87 -28.44
N ILE A 216 2.38 -14.25 -27.59
CA ILE A 216 3.58 -14.97 -28.02
C ILE A 216 3.23 -16.35 -28.59
N TYR A 217 2.30 -17.07 -27.96
CA TYR A 217 1.81 -18.34 -28.48
C TYR A 217 1.21 -18.16 -29.88
N CYS A 218 0.36 -17.15 -30.08
CA CYS A 218 -0.18 -16.82 -31.40
C CYS A 218 0.94 -16.51 -32.40
N LEU A 219 1.93 -15.67 -32.06
CA LEU A 219 3.06 -15.35 -32.94
C LEU A 219 3.87 -16.58 -33.36
N LEU A 220 4.07 -17.54 -32.45
CA LEU A 220 4.80 -18.79 -32.73
C LEU A 220 3.99 -19.77 -33.61
N TYR A 221 2.66 -19.79 -33.46
CA TYR A 221 1.79 -20.78 -34.11
C TYR A 221 0.90 -20.24 -35.24
N PHE A 222 0.98 -18.95 -35.59
CA PHE A 222 0.17 -18.28 -36.62
C PHE A 222 0.28 -18.91 -38.02
N ARG A 223 1.31 -19.73 -38.28
CA ARG A 223 1.62 -20.32 -39.60
C ARG A 223 1.30 -21.81 -39.74
N LEU A 224 0.45 -22.38 -38.89
CA LEU A 224 0.06 -23.79 -39.05
C LEU A 224 -0.80 -23.95 -40.33
N LYS A 225 -0.23 -24.62 -41.35
CA LYS A 225 -0.82 -24.80 -42.69
C LYS A 225 -2.17 -25.53 -42.73
N PHE A 226 -2.56 -26.24 -41.66
CA PHE A 226 -3.79 -27.04 -41.60
C PHE A 226 -4.75 -26.52 -40.53
N LEU A 227 -5.94 -26.08 -40.97
CA LEU A 227 -7.00 -25.49 -40.14
C LEU A 227 -7.43 -26.39 -38.97
N THR A 228 -7.53 -27.70 -39.18
CA THR A 228 -7.96 -28.67 -38.16
C THR A 228 -6.95 -28.86 -37.03
N SER A 229 -5.66 -28.96 -37.35
CA SER A 229 -4.57 -29.06 -36.36
C SER A 229 -4.43 -27.77 -35.54
N PHE A 230 -4.69 -26.63 -36.17
CA PHE A 230 -4.71 -25.32 -35.52
C PHE A 230 -5.87 -25.18 -34.52
N ILE A 231 -7.09 -25.56 -34.90
CA ILE A 231 -8.27 -25.53 -34.02
C ILE A 231 -8.06 -26.43 -32.79
N LYS A 232 -7.63 -27.68 -33.00
CA LYS A 232 -7.37 -28.63 -31.89
C LYS A 232 -6.38 -28.07 -30.87
N LYS A 233 -5.30 -27.44 -31.34
CA LYS A 233 -4.29 -26.82 -30.46
C LYS A 233 -4.83 -25.62 -29.69
N LYS A 234 -5.72 -24.81 -30.29
CA LYS A 234 -6.39 -23.70 -29.59
C LYS A 234 -7.33 -24.19 -28.50
N ILE A 235 -8.18 -25.17 -28.81
CA ILE A 235 -9.09 -25.77 -27.83
C ILE A 235 -8.31 -26.33 -26.65
N LEU A 236 -7.24 -27.09 -26.92
CA LEU A 236 -6.38 -27.62 -25.86
C LEU A 236 -5.65 -26.53 -25.07
N PHE A 237 -5.21 -25.46 -25.71
CA PHE A 237 -4.64 -24.32 -25.00
C PHE A 237 -5.65 -23.68 -24.03
N ILE A 238 -6.89 -23.45 -24.47
CA ILE A 238 -7.96 -22.88 -23.65
C ILE A 238 -8.35 -23.81 -22.49
N LEU A 239 -8.54 -25.11 -22.77
CA LEU A 239 -8.82 -26.11 -21.74
C LEU A 239 -7.70 -26.18 -20.70
N GLY A 240 -6.44 -26.06 -21.15
CA GLY A 240 -5.28 -25.96 -20.26
C GLY A 240 -5.37 -24.74 -19.34
N ILE A 241 -5.68 -23.56 -19.88
CA ILE A 241 -5.85 -22.32 -19.10
C ILE A 241 -6.92 -22.50 -18.01
N LEU A 242 -8.10 -22.99 -18.40
CA LEU A 242 -9.21 -23.19 -17.47
C LEU A 242 -8.84 -24.18 -16.36
N LEU A 243 -8.23 -25.31 -16.72
CA LEU A 243 -7.80 -26.32 -15.76
C LEU A 243 -6.71 -25.79 -14.81
N GLY A 244 -5.71 -25.09 -15.33
CA GLY A 244 -4.61 -24.54 -14.53
C GLY A 244 -5.09 -23.50 -13.52
N CYS A 245 -5.96 -22.60 -13.96
CA CYS A 245 -6.58 -21.60 -13.10
C CYS A 245 -7.45 -22.25 -12.01
N TYR A 246 -8.40 -23.09 -12.43
CA TYR A 246 -9.32 -23.76 -11.51
C TYR A 246 -8.58 -24.61 -10.48
N SER A 247 -7.61 -25.43 -10.91
CA SER A 247 -6.90 -26.35 -10.02
C SER A 247 -6.06 -25.59 -8.99
N LEU A 248 -5.23 -24.63 -9.41
CA LEU A 248 -4.34 -23.95 -8.47
C LEU A 248 -5.13 -23.09 -7.49
N VAL A 249 -6.12 -22.33 -7.96
CA VAL A 249 -6.96 -21.51 -7.07
C VAL A 249 -7.73 -22.40 -6.11
N SER A 250 -8.34 -23.49 -6.57
CA SER A 250 -9.09 -24.40 -5.69
C SER A 250 -8.18 -25.02 -4.62
N ILE A 251 -6.93 -25.37 -4.95
CA ILE A 251 -5.95 -25.85 -3.96
C ILE A 251 -5.64 -24.75 -2.94
N LEU A 252 -5.30 -23.55 -3.40
CA LEU A 252 -4.90 -22.42 -2.54
C LEU A 252 -6.06 -21.80 -1.74
N THR A 253 -7.29 -22.12 -2.08
CA THR A 253 -8.51 -21.63 -1.40
C THR A 253 -9.34 -22.76 -0.79
N LEU A 254 -8.80 -23.98 -0.72
CA LEU A 254 -9.49 -25.19 -0.25
C LEU A 254 -10.92 -25.37 -0.84
N GLY A 255 -11.06 -25.12 -2.14
CA GLY A 255 -12.31 -25.28 -2.88
C GLY A 255 -13.13 -24.00 -3.08
N HIS A 256 -12.71 -22.86 -2.51
CA HIS A 256 -13.45 -21.59 -2.60
C HIS A 256 -13.16 -20.76 -3.87
N PHE A 257 -13.03 -21.43 -5.02
CA PHE A 257 -12.77 -20.81 -6.33
C PHE A 257 -13.79 -19.71 -6.68
N THR A 258 -15.08 -19.99 -6.49
CA THR A 258 -16.17 -19.09 -6.86
C THR A 258 -16.11 -17.77 -6.07
N ASN A 259 -15.75 -17.83 -4.78
CA ASN A 259 -15.61 -16.63 -3.95
C ASN A 259 -14.40 -15.80 -4.40
N TRP A 260 -13.26 -16.45 -4.66
CA TRP A 260 -12.08 -15.78 -5.21
C TRP A 260 -12.36 -15.10 -6.55
N PHE A 261 -13.03 -15.80 -7.47
CA PHE A 261 -13.36 -15.26 -8.79
C PHE A 261 -14.32 -14.08 -8.68
N ASN A 262 -15.39 -14.23 -7.90
CA ASN A 262 -16.38 -13.18 -7.67
C ASN A 262 -15.75 -11.94 -7.03
N TYR A 263 -14.89 -12.10 -6.03
CA TYR A 263 -14.20 -10.98 -5.39
C TYR A 263 -13.32 -10.22 -6.38
N ASN A 264 -12.36 -10.90 -7.02
CA ASN A 264 -11.31 -10.23 -7.80
C ASN A 264 -11.79 -9.73 -9.18
N PHE A 265 -12.59 -10.52 -9.91
CA PHE A 265 -12.88 -10.25 -11.32
C PHE A 265 -14.26 -9.64 -11.57
N LEU A 266 -15.22 -9.81 -10.66
CA LEU A 266 -16.55 -9.22 -10.81
C LEU A 266 -16.76 -7.98 -9.93
N ASN A 267 -16.22 -7.97 -8.72
CA ASN A 267 -16.48 -6.89 -7.78
C ASN A 267 -15.33 -5.87 -7.77
N VAL A 268 -14.13 -6.31 -7.37
CA VAL A 268 -12.92 -5.46 -7.34
C VAL A 268 -12.71 -4.76 -8.69
N ALA A 269 -12.69 -5.52 -9.79
CA ALA A 269 -12.47 -4.97 -11.13
C ALA A 269 -13.50 -3.89 -11.54
N ASN A 270 -14.77 -4.04 -11.14
CA ASN A 270 -15.83 -3.07 -11.48
C ASN A 270 -15.77 -1.81 -10.61
N TYR A 271 -15.26 -1.93 -9.39
CA TYR A 271 -15.19 -0.84 -8.44
C TYR A 271 -13.93 0.00 -8.58
N GLN A 272 -12.81 -0.63 -8.97
CA GLN A 272 -11.49 -0.02 -8.91
C GLN A 272 -11.38 1.34 -9.63
N LEU A 273 -12.05 1.49 -10.78
CA LEU A 273 -11.98 2.70 -11.60
C LEU A 273 -12.59 3.91 -10.92
N TRP A 274 -13.79 3.78 -10.34
CA TRP A 274 -14.43 4.92 -9.69
C TRP A 274 -13.94 5.04 -8.25
N TYR A 275 -13.76 3.94 -7.53
CA TYR A 275 -13.49 3.96 -6.10
C TYR A 275 -12.15 4.63 -5.73
N TYR A 276 -11.02 4.18 -6.30
CA TYR A 276 -9.71 4.70 -5.92
C TYR A 276 -9.43 6.07 -6.54
N GLY A 277 -8.57 6.89 -5.93
CA GLY A 277 -8.11 8.16 -6.52
C GLY A 277 -9.09 9.33 -6.28
N ILE A 278 -8.59 10.35 -5.58
CA ILE A 278 -9.40 11.50 -5.12
C ILE A 278 -9.84 12.39 -6.27
N ASN A 279 -8.99 12.61 -7.29
CA ASN A 279 -9.23 13.65 -8.30
C ASN A 279 -9.59 13.02 -9.67
N PRO A 280 -10.70 13.45 -10.31
CA PRO A 280 -11.06 13.00 -11.67
C PRO A 280 -9.94 13.13 -12.70
N ASN A 281 -9.06 14.12 -12.54
CA ASN A 281 -7.95 14.38 -13.45
C ASN A 281 -6.85 13.31 -13.38
N THR A 282 -6.81 12.46 -12.35
CA THR A 282 -5.88 11.33 -12.27
C THR A 282 -6.37 10.12 -13.05
N LYS A 283 -7.58 10.17 -13.62
CA LYS A 283 -8.24 9.06 -14.32
C LYS A 283 -8.02 9.13 -15.82
N LEU A 284 -7.98 7.96 -16.46
CA LEU A 284 -7.91 7.84 -17.91
C LEU A 284 -9.33 7.92 -18.47
N LEU A 285 -9.77 9.13 -18.82
CA LEU A 285 -11.15 9.36 -19.25
C LEU A 285 -11.26 9.73 -20.72
N LYS A 286 -10.22 10.36 -21.28
CA LYS A 286 -10.11 10.74 -22.70
C LYS A 286 -8.95 10.03 -23.38
N PHE A 287 -8.91 10.05 -24.70
CA PHE A 287 -7.81 9.49 -25.47
C PHE A 287 -6.47 10.20 -25.18
N SER A 288 -6.51 11.52 -24.97
CA SER A 288 -5.36 12.31 -24.53
C SER A 288 -4.79 11.91 -23.16
N ASP A 289 -5.56 11.20 -22.32
CA ASP A 289 -5.09 10.72 -21.01
C ASP A 289 -4.24 9.45 -21.09
N ILE A 290 -4.12 8.81 -22.25
CA ILE A 290 -3.31 7.60 -22.42
C ILE A 290 -1.85 7.92 -22.07
N PRO A 291 -1.25 7.25 -21.07
CA PRO A 291 0.11 7.55 -20.66
C PRO A 291 1.10 7.17 -21.77
N ILE A 292 1.79 8.17 -22.30
CA ILE A 292 2.87 8.00 -23.28
C ILE A 292 4.04 8.86 -22.82
N ASN A 293 5.16 8.20 -22.51
CA ASN A 293 6.44 8.84 -22.24
C ASN A 293 7.55 8.16 -23.05
N PHE A 294 8.77 8.68 -22.93
CA PHE A 294 9.91 8.19 -23.70
C PHE A 294 10.19 6.70 -23.44
N GLU A 295 10.13 6.27 -22.17
CA GLU A 295 10.37 4.89 -21.76
C GLU A 295 9.31 3.91 -22.31
N ILE A 296 8.04 4.32 -22.30
CA ILE A 296 6.92 3.56 -22.89
C ILE A 296 7.13 3.43 -24.40
N LEU A 297 7.51 4.51 -25.09
CA LEU A 297 7.76 4.50 -26.53
C LEU A 297 8.94 3.58 -26.89
N CYS A 298 10.06 3.68 -26.17
CA CYS A 298 11.21 2.79 -26.36
C CYS A 298 10.83 1.32 -26.12
N SER A 299 10.06 1.03 -25.07
CA SER A 299 9.59 -0.32 -24.76
C SER A 299 8.69 -0.87 -25.87
N LEU A 300 7.78 -0.04 -26.40
CA LEU A 300 6.93 -0.40 -27.52
C LEU A 300 7.74 -0.74 -28.79
N LEU A 301 8.75 0.07 -29.12
CA LEU A 301 9.64 -0.21 -30.25
C LEU A 301 10.40 -1.54 -30.08
N ILE A 302 10.86 -1.84 -28.87
CA ILE A 302 11.51 -3.12 -28.55
C ILE A 302 10.53 -4.29 -28.69
N ILE A 303 9.30 -4.15 -28.19
CA ILE A 303 8.22 -5.14 -28.33
C ILE A 303 7.96 -5.44 -29.81
N VAL A 304 7.82 -4.39 -30.64
CA VAL A 304 7.60 -4.53 -32.08
C VAL A 304 8.79 -5.23 -32.73
N ASN A 305 10.02 -4.80 -32.44
CA ASN A 305 11.23 -5.41 -32.98
C ASN A 305 11.32 -6.91 -32.68
N TYR A 306 11.17 -7.32 -31.41
CA TYR A 306 11.21 -8.74 -31.05
C TYR A 306 10.04 -9.53 -31.65
N SER A 307 8.85 -8.94 -31.75
CA SER A 307 7.72 -9.58 -32.42
C SER A 307 8.01 -9.84 -33.90
N VAL A 308 8.60 -8.87 -34.60
CA VAL A 308 9.04 -9.01 -36.00
C VAL A 308 10.11 -10.10 -36.14
N GLN A 309 11.07 -10.18 -35.21
CA GLN A 309 12.09 -11.24 -35.23
C GLN A 309 11.48 -12.64 -35.09
N ILE A 310 10.46 -12.81 -34.23
CA ILE A 310 9.73 -14.08 -34.11
C ILE A 310 9.02 -14.42 -35.43
N ILE A 311 8.34 -13.45 -36.03
CA ILE A 311 7.66 -13.63 -37.33
C ILE A 311 8.68 -13.98 -38.44
N LYS A 312 9.85 -13.35 -38.44
CA LYS A 312 10.93 -13.63 -39.41
C LYS A 312 11.77 -14.88 -39.08
N LYS A 313 11.53 -15.54 -37.94
CA LYS A 313 12.34 -16.66 -37.42
C LYS A 313 13.82 -16.32 -37.23
N SER A 314 14.14 -15.05 -37.00
CA SER A 314 15.49 -14.57 -36.69
C SER A 314 15.70 -14.38 -35.18
N ASN A 315 14.73 -14.76 -34.37
CA ASN A 315 14.79 -14.67 -32.92
C ASN A 315 15.64 -15.80 -32.30
N ASN A 316 16.18 -15.55 -31.11
CA ASN A 316 16.67 -16.59 -30.22
C ASN A 316 15.69 -16.79 -29.04
N ASN A 317 15.96 -17.78 -28.18
CA ASN A 317 15.11 -18.04 -27.00
C ASN A 317 15.12 -16.87 -26.01
N HIS A 318 16.24 -16.14 -25.87
CA HIS A 318 16.33 -14.98 -24.97
C HIS A 318 15.45 -13.82 -25.45
N ASN A 319 15.35 -13.59 -26.76
CA ASN A 319 14.50 -12.55 -27.35
C ASN A 319 13.02 -12.85 -27.09
N ILE A 320 12.60 -14.13 -27.13
CA ILE A 320 11.23 -14.53 -26.75
C ILE A 320 10.98 -14.23 -25.28
N MET A 321 11.93 -14.59 -24.40
CA MET A 321 11.80 -14.34 -22.95
C MET A 321 11.79 -12.85 -22.62
N LEU A 322 12.65 -12.05 -23.24
CA LEU A 322 12.65 -10.59 -23.09
C LEU A 322 11.34 -9.98 -23.61
N LEU A 323 10.86 -10.41 -24.78
CA LEU A 323 9.55 -9.99 -25.30
C LEU A 323 8.43 -10.30 -24.30
N PHE A 324 8.46 -11.48 -23.67
CA PHE A 324 7.47 -11.86 -22.67
C PHE A 324 7.53 -10.95 -21.44
N LEU A 325 8.73 -10.61 -20.94
CA LEU A 325 8.89 -9.65 -19.84
C LEU A 325 8.33 -8.27 -20.23
N TYR A 326 8.76 -7.72 -21.37
CA TYR A 326 8.30 -6.41 -21.85
C TYR A 326 6.78 -6.37 -22.02
N LEU A 327 6.20 -7.34 -22.76
CA LEU A 327 4.75 -7.41 -22.97
C LEU A 327 4.00 -7.49 -21.65
N THR A 328 4.42 -8.37 -20.74
CA THR A 328 3.72 -8.54 -19.45
C THR A 328 3.74 -7.24 -18.64
N THR A 329 4.91 -6.63 -18.47
CA THR A 329 5.03 -5.39 -17.69
C THR A 329 4.33 -4.20 -18.35
N PHE A 330 4.31 -4.15 -19.69
CA PHE A 330 3.60 -3.14 -20.46
C PHE A 330 2.09 -3.28 -20.30
N ILE A 331 1.55 -4.50 -20.47
CA ILE A 331 0.13 -4.80 -20.29
C ILE A 331 -0.30 -4.50 -18.85
N ALA A 332 0.48 -4.90 -17.85
CA ALA A 332 0.17 -4.62 -16.45
C ALA A 332 0.11 -3.11 -16.15
N GLY A 333 1.06 -2.34 -16.70
CA GLY A 333 1.08 -0.89 -16.58
C GLY A 333 -0.18 -0.22 -17.11
N PHE A 334 -0.62 -0.62 -18.31
CA PHE A 334 -1.87 -0.12 -18.91
C PHE A 334 -3.13 -0.66 -18.24
N ALA A 335 -3.15 -1.93 -17.81
CA ALA A 335 -4.28 -2.50 -17.09
C ALA A 335 -4.58 -1.68 -15.81
N TYR A 336 -3.53 -1.28 -15.08
CA TYR A 336 -3.69 -0.36 -13.96
C TYR A 336 -4.16 1.04 -14.39
N ALA A 337 -3.63 1.58 -15.48
CA ALA A 337 -4.02 2.89 -15.99
C ALA A 337 -5.51 2.96 -16.37
N PHE A 338 -6.04 1.91 -17.00
CA PHE A 338 -7.44 1.80 -17.38
C PHE A 338 -8.37 1.46 -16.21
N GLY A 339 -7.85 0.77 -15.19
CA GLY A 339 -8.64 0.28 -14.05
C GLY A 339 -8.57 1.13 -12.80
N SER A 340 -7.60 2.04 -12.68
CA SER A 340 -7.36 2.85 -11.47
C SER A 340 -6.90 4.25 -11.80
N GLU A 341 -5.59 4.50 -11.99
CA GLU A 341 -5.05 5.86 -12.20
C GLU A 341 -4.14 5.91 -13.43
N LYS A 342 -4.27 6.96 -14.24
CA LYS A 342 -3.65 7.09 -15.56
C LYS A 342 -2.12 7.06 -15.55
N VAL A 343 -1.48 7.35 -14.41
CA VAL A 343 -0.02 7.21 -14.24
C VAL A 343 0.46 5.77 -14.51
N GLY A 344 -0.41 4.77 -14.28
CA GLY A 344 -0.10 3.36 -14.55
C GLY A 344 0.89 2.74 -13.55
N LEU A 345 1.16 1.44 -13.75
CA LEU A 345 2.13 0.65 -12.98
C LEU A 345 3.37 0.30 -13.83
N PHE A 346 4.06 1.31 -14.35
CA PHE A 346 5.21 1.13 -15.25
C PHE A 346 6.61 0.90 -14.61
N PRO A 347 6.88 1.06 -13.29
CA PRO A 347 8.24 0.84 -12.77
C PRO A 347 8.87 -0.53 -13.09
N PRO A 348 8.13 -1.66 -13.08
CA PRO A 348 8.70 -2.95 -13.50
C PRO A 348 9.08 -2.99 -14.99
N MET A 349 8.34 -2.27 -15.85
CA MET A 349 8.71 -2.12 -17.27
C MET A 349 9.97 -1.27 -17.41
N TYR A 350 10.09 -0.18 -16.64
CA TYR A 350 11.29 0.64 -16.62
C TYR A 350 12.51 -0.18 -16.16
N MET A 351 12.36 -1.06 -15.16
CA MET A 351 13.41 -2.01 -14.78
C MET A 351 13.84 -2.89 -15.94
N VAL A 352 12.90 -3.51 -16.67
CA VAL A 352 13.23 -4.34 -17.85
C VAL A 352 13.97 -3.53 -18.91
N LEU A 353 13.54 -2.30 -19.18
CA LEU A 353 14.16 -1.38 -20.13
C LEU A 353 15.59 -1.00 -19.72
N TYR A 354 15.75 -0.36 -18.57
CA TYR A 354 17.04 0.17 -18.13
C TYR A 354 18.06 -0.94 -17.86
N VAL A 355 17.67 -2.05 -17.24
CA VAL A 355 18.59 -3.17 -17.01
C VAL A 355 19.02 -3.81 -18.33
N SER A 356 18.12 -3.90 -19.33
CA SER A 356 18.49 -4.36 -20.68
C SER A 356 19.50 -3.42 -21.34
N LEU A 357 19.28 -2.10 -21.28
CA LEU A 357 20.18 -1.10 -21.85
C LEU A 357 21.57 -1.15 -21.18
N LEU A 358 21.62 -1.13 -19.84
CA LEU A 358 22.87 -1.24 -19.09
C LEU A 358 23.60 -2.55 -19.39
N SER A 359 22.86 -3.65 -19.53
CA SER A 359 23.44 -4.94 -19.89
C SER A 359 24.05 -4.95 -21.29
N GLN A 360 23.42 -4.28 -22.26
CA GLN A 360 23.98 -4.14 -23.60
C GLN A 360 25.22 -3.23 -23.62
N ILE A 361 25.24 -2.16 -22.84
CA ILE A 361 26.41 -1.29 -22.66
C ILE A 361 27.57 -2.13 -22.10
N ILE A 362 27.36 -2.85 -20.99
CA ILE A 362 28.37 -3.72 -20.37
C ILE A 362 28.86 -4.81 -21.34
N ASN A 363 27.97 -5.37 -22.17
CA ASN A 363 28.36 -6.40 -23.13
C ASN A 363 29.22 -5.83 -24.29
N ARG A 364 28.98 -4.58 -24.68
CA ARG A 364 29.74 -3.87 -25.74
C ARG A 364 31.06 -3.31 -25.24
N LEU A 365 31.14 -2.91 -23.97
CA LEU A 365 32.38 -2.53 -23.29
C LEU A 365 33.27 -3.78 -23.10
N LYS A 366 33.85 -4.27 -24.19
CA LYS A 366 34.97 -5.21 -24.15
C LYS A 366 36.19 -4.44 -23.63
N PHE A 367 36.38 -4.43 -22.31
CA PHE A 367 37.57 -3.83 -21.73
C PHE A 367 38.82 -4.56 -22.22
N VAL A 368 39.64 -3.88 -23.03
CA VAL A 368 40.92 -4.37 -23.59
C VAL A 368 41.84 -4.90 -22.49
N PHE A 369 41.77 -4.34 -21.28
CA PHE A 369 42.53 -4.78 -20.10
C PHE A 369 42.12 -6.16 -19.53
N MET A 370 40.97 -6.71 -19.92
CA MET A 370 40.46 -7.99 -19.41
C MET A 370 41.07 -9.22 -20.10
N GLU A 371 41.91 -9.01 -21.13
CA GLU A 371 42.65 -10.07 -21.82
C GLU A 371 43.82 -10.60 -20.98
N TYR A 372 44.40 -9.76 -20.11
CA TYR A 372 45.50 -10.15 -19.22
C TYR A 372 44.98 -10.80 -17.93
N LEU A 373 45.35 -12.06 -17.70
CA LEU A 373 44.87 -12.87 -16.57
C LEU A 373 45.11 -12.19 -15.20
N HIS A 374 46.31 -11.64 -14.99
CA HIS A 374 46.69 -11.01 -13.72
C HIS A 374 45.92 -9.71 -13.44
N VAL A 375 45.77 -8.84 -14.44
CA VAL A 375 44.98 -7.59 -14.34
C VAL A 375 43.51 -7.92 -14.07
N ARG A 376 42.96 -8.92 -14.77
CA ARG A 376 41.60 -9.41 -14.54
C ARG A 376 41.42 -9.92 -13.11
N ILE A 377 42.35 -10.71 -12.58
CA ILE A 377 42.28 -11.19 -11.20
C ILE A 377 42.33 -10.01 -10.22
N LEU A 378 43.25 -9.06 -10.41
CA LEU A 378 43.38 -7.87 -9.57
C LEU A 378 42.08 -7.05 -9.53
N ILE A 379 41.53 -6.69 -10.69
CA ILE A 379 40.28 -5.90 -10.78
C ILE A 379 39.14 -6.64 -10.08
N ASN A 380 39.01 -7.94 -10.31
CA ASN A 380 37.97 -8.75 -9.67
C ASN A 380 38.13 -8.82 -8.15
N SER A 381 39.36 -8.94 -7.65
CA SER A 381 39.65 -8.94 -6.22
C SER A 381 39.32 -7.59 -5.61
N VAL A 382 39.70 -6.48 -6.26
CA VAL A 382 39.37 -5.12 -5.80
C VAL A 382 37.86 -4.91 -5.74
N ILE A 383 37.11 -5.32 -6.77
CA ILE A 383 35.64 -5.23 -6.77
C ILE A 383 35.05 -6.04 -5.61
N ILE A 384 35.50 -7.29 -5.40
CA ILE A 384 35.02 -8.09 -4.27
C ILE A 384 35.34 -7.41 -2.95
N ILE A 385 36.54 -6.89 -2.75
CA ILE A 385 36.94 -6.24 -1.49
C ILE A 385 36.06 -5.02 -1.21
N ILE A 386 35.86 -4.15 -2.20
CA ILE A 386 35.02 -2.96 -2.06
C ILE A 386 33.57 -3.36 -1.72
N VAL A 387 32.97 -4.26 -2.51
CA VAL A 387 31.59 -4.68 -2.30
C VAL A 387 31.43 -5.39 -0.96
N THR A 388 32.36 -6.27 -0.60
CA THR A 388 32.34 -6.97 0.69
C THR A 388 32.41 -5.97 1.83
N SER A 389 33.33 -4.99 1.78
CA SER A 389 33.45 -3.93 2.79
C SER A 389 32.14 -3.14 2.97
N LEU A 390 31.50 -2.71 1.87
CA LEU A 390 30.22 -1.99 1.92
C LEU A 390 29.11 -2.84 2.57
N VAL A 391 28.99 -4.10 2.16
CA VAL A 391 27.97 -5.03 2.68
C VAL A 391 28.23 -5.37 4.14
N THR A 392 29.48 -5.66 4.53
CA THR A 392 29.82 -6.00 5.92
C THR A 392 29.63 -4.80 6.84
N ASN A 393 29.97 -3.59 6.40
CA ASN A 393 29.74 -2.37 7.18
C ASN A 393 28.24 -2.12 7.38
N GLY A 394 27.45 -2.24 6.32
CA GLY A 394 25.98 -2.12 6.40
C GLY A 394 25.37 -3.14 7.35
N LEU A 395 25.74 -4.42 7.22
CA LEU A 395 25.24 -5.48 8.09
C LEU A 395 25.69 -5.30 9.55
N THR A 396 26.95 -4.94 9.78
CA THR A 396 27.47 -4.70 11.13
C THR A 396 26.72 -3.55 11.78
N SER A 397 26.47 -2.46 11.04
CA SER A 397 25.66 -1.33 11.49
C SER A 397 24.23 -1.78 11.86
N ALA A 398 23.56 -2.51 10.97
CA ALA A 398 22.21 -3.03 11.23
C ALA A 398 22.15 -3.94 12.46
N ILE A 399 23.11 -4.85 12.63
CA ILE A 399 23.19 -5.76 13.79
C ILE A 399 23.48 -4.98 15.08
N ASN A 400 24.40 -4.02 15.04
CA ASN A 400 24.73 -3.21 16.20
C ASN A 400 23.54 -2.35 16.64
N ASN A 401 22.80 -1.76 15.69
CA ASN A 401 21.55 -1.06 15.97
C ASN A 401 20.51 -2.00 16.61
N LEU A 402 20.46 -3.26 16.20
CA LEU A 402 19.58 -4.26 16.81
C LEU A 402 19.99 -4.67 18.24
N LYS A 403 21.20 -4.36 18.69
CA LYS A 403 21.66 -4.62 20.08
C LYS A 403 21.48 -3.43 21.02
N GLN A 404 21.23 -2.24 20.49
CA GLN A 404 21.05 -1.04 21.32
C GLN A 404 19.71 -1.08 22.08
N ASP A 405 19.69 -0.46 23.26
CA ASP A 405 18.47 -0.19 24.00
C ASP A 405 17.58 0.77 23.18
N ARG A 406 16.28 0.49 23.15
CA ARG A 406 15.30 1.16 22.29
C ARG A 406 14.09 1.60 23.11
N VAL A 407 13.31 2.51 22.52
CA VAL A 407 12.22 3.26 23.15
C VAL A 407 11.19 2.38 23.87
N HIS A 408 10.33 1.67 23.13
CA HIS A 408 9.21 0.94 23.73
C HIS A 408 9.04 -0.43 23.08
N TYR A 409 9.13 -1.49 23.89
CA TYR A 409 8.94 -2.86 23.41
C TYR A 409 7.48 -3.29 23.56
N VAL A 410 6.85 -3.70 22.45
CA VAL A 410 5.49 -4.26 22.45
C VAL A 410 5.58 -5.77 22.30
N GLN A 411 5.27 -6.48 23.39
CA GLN A 411 5.39 -7.94 23.49
C GLN A 411 4.58 -8.67 22.40
N GLU A 412 3.35 -8.23 22.15
CA GLU A 412 2.44 -8.86 21.19
C GLU A 412 2.92 -8.72 19.73
N LEU A 413 3.65 -7.63 19.42
CA LEU A 413 4.26 -7.43 18.11
C LEU A 413 5.65 -8.08 17.98
N LYS A 414 6.26 -8.44 19.13
CA LYS A 414 7.65 -8.88 19.30
C LYS A 414 8.68 -7.86 18.78
N GLY A 415 8.37 -6.58 18.91
CA GLY A 415 9.14 -5.50 18.30
C GLY A 415 9.21 -4.24 19.15
N TYR A 416 10.23 -3.43 18.85
CA TYR A 416 10.34 -2.08 19.39
C TYR A 416 9.66 -1.10 18.45
N LEU A 417 8.88 -0.19 19.01
CA LEU A 417 8.27 0.91 18.28
C LEU A 417 8.92 2.23 18.69
N SER A 418 9.15 3.12 17.73
CA SER A 418 9.54 4.50 18.01
C SER A 418 8.31 5.37 18.34
N ALA A 419 7.13 4.97 17.84
CA ALA A 419 5.86 5.67 18.04
C ALA A 419 4.71 4.69 18.36
N TYR A 420 3.61 5.21 18.90
CA TYR A 420 2.33 4.50 19.14
C TYR A 420 2.30 3.40 20.21
N GLY A 421 3.44 2.79 20.55
CA GLY A 421 3.45 1.58 21.39
C GLY A 421 2.81 1.73 22.77
N GLU A 422 3.09 2.83 23.47
CA GLU A 422 2.53 3.10 24.80
C GLU A 422 1.03 3.42 24.76
N GLU A 423 0.61 4.30 23.86
CA GLU A 423 -0.80 4.70 23.72
C GLU A 423 -1.69 3.52 23.31
N LEU A 424 -1.19 2.63 22.45
CA LEU A 424 -1.91 1.43 22.03
C LEU A 424 -2.08 0.42 23.18
N GLN A 425 -1.02 0.19 23.96
CA GLN A 425 -1.11 -0.66 25.14
C GLN A 425 -2.01 -0.07 26.21
N TYR A 426 -1.96 1.25 26.42
CA TYR A 426 -2.85 1.94 27.35
C TYR A 426 -4.31 1.76 26.95
N ILE A 427 -4.67 2.07 25.70
CA ILE A 427 -6.05 1.95 25.21
C ILE A 427 -6.51 0.49 25.24
N SER A 428 -5.68 -0.45 24.80
CA SER A 428 -5.98 -1.88 24.87
C SER A 428 -6.29 -2.31 26.31
N ASN A 429 -5.41 -2.01 27.26
CA ASN A 429 -5.60 -2.42 28.65
C ASN A 429 -6.79 -1.72 29.33
N LYS A 430 -6.98 -0.42 29.09
CA LYS A 430 -8.03 0.37 29.75
C LYS A 430 -9.44 0.00 29.25
N TYR A 431 -9.61 -0.17 27.94
CA TYR A 431 -10.94 -0.25 27.33
C TYR A 431 -11.29 -1.65 26.80
N ILE A 432 -10.34 -2.35 26.17
CA ILE A 432 -10.64 -3.53 25.32
C ILE A 432 -10.31 -4.85 26.03
N LYS A 433 -9.05 -5.03 26.41
CA LYS A 433 -8.52 -6.31 26.94
C LYS A 433 -9.20 -6.74 28.24
N ASN A 434 -9.57 -5.78 29.09
CA ASN A 434 -10.22 -6.06 30.37
C ASN A 434 -11.75 -6.24 30.25
N SER A 435 -12.35 -5.92 29.10
CA SER A 435 -13.81 -6.00 28.90
C SER A 435 -14.24 -7.25 28.12
N ASN A 436 -13.31 -8.03 27.55
CA ASN A 436 -13.59 -9.17 26.65
C ASN A 436 -14.58 -8.79 25.53
N ALA A 437 -14.40 -7.59 24.99
CA ALA A 437 -15.36 -6.94 24.12
C ALA A 437 -14.89 -6.92 22.66
N ASP A 438 -15.78 -7.20 21.73
CA ASP A 438 -15.44 -7.24 20.29
C ASP A 438 -14.98 -5.88 19.76
N LEU A 439 -13.84 -5.87 19.03
CA LEU A 439 -13.33 -4.72 18.29
C LEU A 439 -13.64 -4.83 16.78
N PHE A 440 -14.17 -3.75 16.21
CA PHE A 440 -14.37 -3.60 14.78
C PHE A 440 -13.55 -2.41 14.24
N SER A 441 -12.92 -2.57 13.09
CA SER A 441 -11.90 -1.61 12.64
C SER A 441 -12.01 -1.27 11.17
N THR A 442 -11.99 0.02 10.82
CA THR A 442 -11.89 0.40 9.40
C THR A 442 -10.53 0.06 8.80
N TYR A 443 -9.48 0.04 9.64
CA TYR A 443 -8.12 -0.38 9.31
C TYR A 443 -7.58 -1.27 10.43
N SER A 444 -7.59 -2.59 10.22
CA SER A 444 -6.99 -3.54 11.17
C SER A 444 -5.46 -3.37 11.18
N SER A 445 -4.91 -2.98 12.32
CA SER A 445 -3.51 -2.63 12.54
C SER A 445 -2.97 -3.26 13.84
N ALA A 446 -2.11 -2.56 14.58
CA ALA A 446 -1.47 -3.07 15.78
C ALA A 446 -2.44 -3.30 16.93
N LEU A 447 -3.51 -2.52 17.04
CA LEU A 447 -4.47 -2.64 18.14
C LEU A 447 -5.12 -4.02 18.18
N GLU A 448 -5.46 -4.58 17.02
CA GLU A 448 -6.06 -5.91 16.87
C GLU A 448 -5.04 -6.98 17.23
N VAL A 449 -3.77 -6.82 16.83
CA VAL A 449 -2.73 -7.79 17.19
C VAL A 449 -2.45 -7.78 18.70
N ILE A 450 -2.43 -6.61 19.34
CA ILE A 450 -2.26 -6.47 20.79
C ILE A 450 -3.40 -7.15 21.56
N ASN A 451 -4.63 -7.07 21.03
CA ASN A 451 -5.80 -7.73 21.63
C ASN A 451 -5.98 -9.19 21.14
N SER A 452 -5.10 -9.72 20.28
CA SER A 452 -5.23 -11.05 19.66
C SER A 452 -6.53 -11.24 18.85
N GLU A 453 -7.02 -10.16 18.27
CA GLU A 453 -8.27 -10.10 17.52
C GLU A 453 -8.05 -9.96 16.00
N TYR A 454 -9.14 -10.18 15.28
CA TYR A 454 -9.25 -10.07 13.84
C TYR A 454 -10.42 -9.16 13.50
N GLN A 455 -10.32 -8.40 12.42
CA GLN A 455 -11.48 -7.69 11.89
C GLN A 455 -12.58 -8.73 11.54
N PRO A 456 -13.74 -8.72 12.23
CA PRO A 456 -14.75 -9.78 12.16
C PRO A 456 -15.40 -9.96 10.78
N SER A 457 -15.44 -8.92 9.94
CA SER A 457 -15.99 -9.01 8.58
C SER A 457 -15.19 -9.89 7.62
N GLY A 458 -13.96 -10.29 8.00
CA GLY A 458 -13.01 -10.96 7.13
C GLY A 458 -12.39 -10.03 6.06
N ILE A 459 -12.70 -8.73 6.08
CA ILE A 459 -12.08 -7.72 5.22
C ILE A 459 -11.38 -6.71 6.12
N ASP A 460 -10.07 -6.87 6.27
CA ASP A 460 -9.26 -6.13 7.26
C ASP A 460 -9.18 -4.61 7.04
N TYR A 461 -9.58 -4.13 5.85
CA TYR A 461 -9.48 -2.74 5.43
C TYR A 461 -10.74 -2.32 4.71
N ILE A 462 -11.36 -1.22 5.13
CA ILE A 462 -12.58 -0.70 4.52
C ILE A 462 -12.36 -0.39 3.02
N ILE A 463 -11.15 0.02 2.63
CA ILE A 463 -10.79 0.25 1.23
C ILE A 463 -10.78 -1.00 0.35
N HIS A 464 -10.76 -2.20 0.95
CA HIS A 464 -10.86 -3.47 0.24
C HIS A 464 -12.30 -4.02 0.19
N VAL A 465 -13.28 -3.27 0.73
CA VAL A 465 -14.71 -3.60 0.68
C VAL A 465 -15.30 -3.13 -0.66
N LEU A 466 -14.87 -3.82 -1.72
CA LEU A 466 -15.19 -3.50 -3.10
C LEU A 466 -16.29 -4.42 -3.63
N GLY A 467 -17.37 -3.85 -4.17
CA GLY A 467 -18.55 -4.57 -4.65
C GLY A 467 -19.73 -4.53 -3.69
N ASP A 468 -20.96 -4.45 -4.23
CA ASP A 468 -22.20 -4.36 -3.44
C ASP A 468 -22.34 -5.53 -2.47
N LYS A 469 -21.99 -6.74 -2.92
CA LYS A 469 -22.01 -7.96 -2.10
C LYS A 469 -21.13 -7.81 -0.85
N TYR A 470 -19.93 -7.27 -1.00
CA TYR A 470 -18.95 -7.18 0.08
C TYR A 470 -19.21 -5.99 0.99
N ARG A 471 -19.73 -4.87 0.45
CA ARG A 471 -20.26 -3.76 1.25
C ARG A 471 -21.40 -4.21 2.16
N LYS A 472 -22.33 -5.00 1.61
CA LYS A 472 -23.41 -5.63 2.40
C LYS A 472 -22.86 -6.56 3.49
N LEU A 473 -21.96 -7.47 3.14
CA LEU A 473 -21.36 -8.41 4.10
C LEU A 473 -20.60 -7.68 5.23
N TYR A 474 -19.80 -6.68 4.88
CA TYR A 474 -19.08 -5.85 5.84
C TYR A 474 -20.03 -5.12 6.79
N LEU A 475 -21.10 -4.53 6.23
CA LEU A 475 -22.12 -3.85 7.02
C LEU A 475 -22.92 -4.81 7.91
N GLU A 476 -23.29 -6.00 7.41
CA GLU A 476 -23.97 -7.03 8.21
C GLU A 476 -23.11 -7.49 9.39
N SER A 477 -21.79 -7.67 9.17
CA SER A 477 -20.84 -7.96 10.26
C SER A 477 -20.76 -6.83 11.27
N PHE A 478 -20.72 -5.57 10.82
CA PHE A 478 -20.76 -4.41 11.71
C PHE A 478 -22.07 -4.33 12.51
N LEU A 479 -23.20 -4.66 11.89
CA LEU A 479 -24.52 -4.64 12.52
C LEU A 479 -24.74 -5.77 13.53
N GLN A 480 -23.80 -6.72 13.67
CA GLN A 480 -23.73 -7.61 14.84
C GLN A 480 -23.43 -6.84 16.14
N ASN A 481 -23.20 -5.52 16.04
CA ASN A 481 -23.09 -4.55 17.12
C ASN A 481 -21.87 -4.79 18.04
N PRO A 482 -20.64 -4.67 17.50
CA PRO A 482 -19.42 -4.72 18.31
C PRO A 482 -19.48 -3.65 19.40
N GLN A 483 -18.86 -3.92 20.55
CA GLN A 483 -18.85 -2.94 21.64
C GLN A 483 -17.96 -1.75 21.30
N PHE A 484 -16.81 -2.03 20.65
CA PHE A 484 -15.84 -1.03 20.28
C PHE A 484 -15.61 -0.98 18.79
N VAL A 485 -15.41 0.23 18.27
CA VAL A 485 -15.03 0.47 16.89
C VAL A 485 -13.80 1.35 16.85
N THR A 486 -12.88 1.14 15.92
CA THR A 486 -11.77 2.05 15.67
C THR A 486 -11.77 2.58 14.24
N THR A 487 -11.59 3.90 14.12
CA THR A 487 -11.38 4.59 12.83
C THR A 487 -10.08 5.38 12.86
N ILE A 488 -9.56 5.74 11.69
CA ILE A 488 -8.39 6.63 11.61
C ILE A 488 -8.84 8.05 11.94
N ARG A 489 -7.95 8.86 12.50
CA ARG A 489 -8.21 10.28 12.71
C ARG A 489 -8.14 11.04 11.39
N GLU A 490 -9.08 11.95 11.19
CA GLU A 490 -9.12 12.81 10.00
C GLU A 490 -7.90 13.74 9.91
N ASP A 491 -7.34 14.16 11.05
CA ASP A 491 -6.14 14.99 11.12
C ASP A 491 -4.82 14.20 11.04
N PHE A 492 -4.87 12.87 11.06
CA PHE A 492 -3.69 12.02 10.86
C PHE A 492 -3.31 11.94 9.37
N THR A 493 -4.33 11.85 8.49
CA THR A 493 -4.08 11.72 7.06
C THR A 493 -5.26 12.21 6.23
N GLN A 494 -4.95 12.98 5.17
CA GLN A 494 -5.97 13.48 4.23
C GLN A 494 -6.79 12.36 3.57
N TRP A 495 -6.26 11.13 3.52
CA TRP A 495 -6.95 9.99 2.93
C TRP A 495 -8.15 9.54 3.76
N GLU A 496 -8.19 9.83 5.06
CA GLU A 496 -9.32 9.46 5.90
C GLU A 496 -10.57 10.26 5.54
N PHE A 497 -10.42 11.54 5.15
CA PHE A 497 -11.51 12.33 4.60
C PHE A 497 -12.12 11.65 3.36
N TRP A 498 -11.27 11.17 2.44
CA TRP A 498 -11.74 10.43 1.27
C TRP A 498 -12.41 9.10 1.67
N SER A 499 -11.76 8.31 2.53
CA SER A 499 -12.26 7.03 3.01
C SER A 499 -13.65 7.14 3.65
N LYS A 500 -13.85 8.17 4.48
CA LYS A 500 -15.14 8.44 5.15
C LYS A 500 -16.27 8.73 4.17
N ARG A 501 -16.02 9.55 3.15
CA ARG A 501 -17.02 9.92 2.13
C ARG A 501 -17.33 8.76 1.19
N GLU A 502 -16.30 8.11 0.68
CA GLU A 502 -16.42 7.00 -0.27
C GLU A 502 -17.11 5.77 0.37
N ASN A 503 -16.97 5.63 1.70
CA ASN A 503 -17.57 4.56 2.49
C ASN A 503 -18.68 5.06 3.43
N TRP A 504 -19.42 6.09 3.02
CA TRP A 504 -20.48 6.69 3.83
C TRP A 504 -21.55 5.68 4.28
N PHE A 505 -21.77 4.61 3.51
CA PHE A 505 -22.66 3.49 3.88
C PHE A 505 -22.33 2.90 5.27
N PHE A 506 -21.06 2.90 5.66
CA PHE A 506 -20.59 2.46 6.98
C PHE A 506 -20.57 3.59 7.99
N TYR A 507 -19.94 4.74 7.64
CA TYR A 507 -19.76 5.83 8.61
C TYR A 507 -21.08 6.43 9.10
N ARG A 508 -22.12 6.48 8.27
CA ARG A 508 -23.46 6.90 8.74
C ARG A 508 -23.98 6.01 9.87
N LYS A 509 -23.78 4.68 9.76
CA LYS A 509 -24.20 3.71 10.79
C LYS A 509 -23.32 3.75 12.03
N LEU A 510 -22.04 4.08 11.88
CA LEU A 510 -21.15 4.36 13.00
C LEU A 510 -21.62 5.58 13.79
N LEU A 511 -21.82 6.72 13.13
CA LEU A 511 -22.21 7.98 13.78
C LEU A 511 -23.62 7.94 14.37
N GLU A 512 -24.52 7.11 13.83
CA GLU A 512 -25.87 6.88 14.41
C GLU A 512 -25.82 6.22 15.81
N ASN A 513 -24.82 5.36 16.07
CA ASN A 513 -24.89 4.39 17.19
C ASN A 513 -23.69 4.43 18.15
N TYR A 514 -22.61 5.14 17.81
CA TYR A 514 -21.37 5.14 18.58
C TYR A 514 -20.92 6.57 18.90
N LYS A 515 -20.26 6.73 20.06
CA LYS A 515 -19.58 7.98 20.44
C LYS A 515 -18.07 7.75 20.53
N PRO A 516 -17.24 8.75 20.22
CA PRO A 516 -15.81 8.65 20.48
C PRO A 516 -15.57 8.70 21.99
N ILE A 517 -14.69 7.83 22.50
CA ILE A 517 -14.35 7.75 23.93
C ILE A 517 -12.86 7.92 24.21
N ALA A 518 -11.99 7.62 23.24
CA ALA A 518 -10.55 7.81 23.35
C ALA A 518 -9.92 8.06 21.97
N ALA A 519 -8.73 8.64 21.94
CA ALA A 519 -7.94 8.81 20.73
C ALA A 519 -6.45 8.52 20.99
N THR A 520 -5.78 7.91 20.02
CA THR A 520 -4.31 7.85 19.95
C THR A 520 -3.78 8.92 19.00
N SER A 521 -2.47 8.92 18.74
CA SER A 521 -1.85 9.73 17.69
C SER A 521 -2.43 9.48 16.29
N TYR A 522 -3.09 8.35 16.02
CA TYR A 522 -3.59 8.03 14.67
C TYR A 522 -5.03 7.50 14.57
N ASN A 523 -5.62 6.97 15.64
CA ASN A 523 -6.98 6.41 15.61
C ASN A 523 -7.89 7.01 16.69
N ILE A 524 -9.19 6.84 16.48
CA ILE A 524 -10.27 7.15 17.42
C ILE A 524 -10.91 5.83 17.83
N LEU A 525 -11.04 5.61 19.14
CA LEU A 525 -11.83 4.52 19.71
C LEU A 525 -13.25 5.02 19.98
N TRP A 526 -14.22 4.27 19.48
CA TRP A 526 -15.64 4.53 19.60
C TRP A 526 -16.29 3.45 20.46
N GLU A 527 -17.24 3.86 21.29
CA GLU A 527 -18.02 2.95 22.14
C GLU A 527 -19.49 3.02 21.75
N LYS A 528 -20.12 1.83 21.73
CA LYS A 528 -21.54 1.68 21.47
C LYS A 528 -22.37 2.44 22.51
N GLN A 529 -23.38 3.16 22.05
CA GLN A 529 -24.32 3.84 22.93
C GLN A 529 -25.54 2.97 23.27
N LYS A 530 -26.14 3.24 24.45
CA LYS A 530 -27.38 2.59 24.90
C LYS A 530 -28.66 3.25 24.35
N GLN A 531 -28.57 4.48 23.81
CA GLN A 531 -29.69 5.23 23.24
C GLN A 531 -29.23 6.04 22.01
N ASN A 532 -30.07 6.12 20.97
CA ASN A 532 -29.85 6.96 19.78
C ASN A 532 -30.03 8.44 20.14
N GLN A 533 -29.04 9.06 20.79
CA GLN A 533 -29.14 10.43 21.31
C GLN A 533 -28.66 11.52 20.35
N PHE A 534 -28.24 11.16 19.13
CA PHE A 534 -27.48 12.06 18.26
C PHE A 534 -28.23 12.56 17.02
N ILE A 535 -29.43 12.08 16.75
CA ILE A 535 -30.23 12.63 15.64
C ILE A 535 -30.79 13.97 16.11
N THR A 536 -30.30 15.07 15.57
CA THR A 536 -30.95 16.36 15.80
C THR A 536 -32.19 16.42 14.91
N ASP A 537 -33.37 16.66 15.51
CA ASP A 537 -34.68 16.81 14.81
C ASP A 537 -34.76 18.07 13.92
N THR A 538 -33.62 18.62 13.53
CA THR A 538 -33.51 19.86 12.78
C THR A 538 -34.02 19.67 11.37
N LYS A 539 -34.97 20.53 10.98
CA LYS A 539 -35.48 20.58 9.61
C LYS A 539 -34.42 21.15 8.69
N LEU A 540 -34.05 20.37 7.67
CA LEU A 540 -33.18 20.80 6.58
C LEU A 540 -34.01 21.20 5.36
N ASN A 541 -33.62 22.31 4.72
CA ASN A 541 -34.06 22.68 3.39
C ASN A 541 -32.94 22.37 2.39
N VAL A 542 -33.25 21.56 1.37
CA VAL A 542 -32.28 21.12 0.36
C VAL A 542 -32.74 21.60 -1.01
N THR A 543 -31.88 22.34 -1.70
CA THR A 543 -32.15 22.84 -3.07
C THR A 543 -31.10 22.33 -4.05
N LEU A 544 -31.54 22.03 -5.26
CA LEU A 544 -30.71 21.62 -6.38
C LEU A 544 -30.58 22.77 -7.39
N ASN A 545 -29.36 22.99 -7.89
CA ASN A 545 -29.10 23.96 -8.94
C ASN A 545 -28.27 23.33 -10.06
N GLN A 546 -28.80 23.28 -11.28
CA GLN A 546 -28.07 22.80 -12.45
C GLN A 546 -27.15 23.92 -12.96
N ILE A 547 -25.83 23.77 -12.80
CA ILE A 547 -24.85 24.79 -13.21
C ILE A 547 -24.51 24.67 -14.70
N SER A 548 -24.41 23.43 -15.19
CA SER A 548 -24.13 23.08 -16.58
C SER A 548 -24.69 21.70 -16.87
N ASN A 549 -24.73 21.26 -18.13
CA ASN A 549 -25.23 19.93 -18.48
C ASN A 549 -24.51 18.79 -17.74
N ASP A 550 -23.27 18.99 -17.30
CA ASP A 550 -22.43 17.99 -16.63
C ASP A 550 -22.26 18.22 -15.12
N THR A 551 -22.83 19.29 -14.54
CA THR A 551 -22.60 19.67 -13.14
C THR A 551 -23.87 20.18 -12.46
N VAL A 552 -24.13 19.64 -11.26
CA VAL A 552 -25.22 20.01 -10.37
C VAL A 552 -24.66 20.40 -9.00
N GLU A 553 -25.24 21.41 -8.38
CA GLU A 553 -24.94 21.78 -7.00
C GLU A 553 -26.12 21.48 -6.08
N ILE A 554 -25.80 20.96 -4.90
CA ILE A 554 -26.72 20.70 -3.80
C ILE A 554 -26.41 21.69 -2.69
N TYR A 555 -27.40 22.47 -2.31
CA TYR A 555 -27.34 23.40 -1.18
C TYR A 555 -28.20 22.87 -0.04
N VAL A 556 -27.63 22.85 1.16
CA VAL A 556 -28.30 22.42 2.39
C VAL A 556 -28.32 23.58 3.36
N LYS A 557 -29.51 23.91 3.87
CA LYS A 557 -29.70 24.93 4.90
C LYS A 557 -30.49 24.36 6.07
N SER A 558 -29.90 24.43 7.24
CA SER A 558 -30.52 24.15 8.53
C SER A 558 -31.23 25.40 9.06
N ASN A 559 -32.34 25.22 9.76
CA ASN A 559 -32.98 26.30 10.50
C ASN A 559 -32.21 26.66 11.79
N ASP A 560 -31.48 25.70 12.34
CA ASP A 560 -30.66 25.89 13.54
C ASP A 560 -29.21 26.19 13.15
N ILE A 561 -28.52 26.98 13.99
CA ILE A 561 -27.08 27.19 13.86
C ILE A 561 -26.39 25.94 14.41
N ILE A 562 -26.03 25.04 13.50
CA ILE A 562 -25.33 23.80 13.81
C ILE A 562 -23.95 23.87 13.20
N ASP A 563 -22.95 23.67 14.04
CA ASP A 563 -21.57 23.47 13.65
C ASP A 563 -21.17 22.02 13.91
N ASN A 564 -20.29 21.49 13.05
CA ASN A 564 -19.75 20.14 13.17
C ASN A 564 -20.81 19.02 13.09
N ALA A 565 -21.72 19.13 12.12
CA ALA A 565 -22.69 18.11 11.80
C ALA A 565 -22.65 17.76 10.29
N ILE A 566 -23.18 16.60 9.96
CA ILE A 566 -23.26 16.07 8.60
C ILE A 566 -24.74 15.83 8.25
N ALA A 567 -25.20 16.48 7.20
CA ALA A 567 -26.47 16.15 6.56
C ALA A 567 -26.31 14.88 5.72
N ASP A 568 -27.09 13.86 6.05
CA ASP A 568 -27.13 12.60 5.33
C ASP A 568 -28.26 12.64 4.29
N ILE A 569 -27.89 12.76 3.01
CA ILE A 569 -28.84 12.98 1.91
C ILE A 569 -28.76 11.83 0.92
N SER A 570 -29.91 11.21 0.65
CA SER A 570 -30.05 10.23 -0.41
C SER A 570 -30.37 10.91 -1.73
N ILE A 571 -29.60 10.58 -2.76
CA ILE A 571 -29.76 11.08 -4.13
C ILE A 571 -29.93 9.92 -5.12
N ALA A 572 -30.58 10.21 -6.24
CA ALA A 572 -30.54 9.40 -7.44
C ALA A 572 -29.86 10.20 -8.54
N TYR A 573 -29.03 9.56 -9.37
CA TYR A 573 -28.46 10.25 -10.53
C TYR A 573 -28.19 9.31 -11.70
N THR A 574 -28.21 9.91 -12.87
CA THR A 574 -27.83 9.28 -14.14
C THR A 574 -26.80 10.13 -14.85
N SER A 575 -25.74 9.49 -15.36
CA SER A 575 -24.69 10.12 -16.15
C SER A 575 -24.62 9.48 -17.54
N GLY A 576 -24.55 10.31 -18.58
CA GLY A 576 -24.57 9.88 -19.98
C GLY A 576 -23.55 10.63 -20.84
N TRP A 577 -23.24 10.07 -22.01
CA TRP A 577 -22.44 10.77 -23.03
C TRP A 577 -23.31 11.76 -23.80
N ASN A 578 -22.77 12.93 -24.12
CA ASN A 578 -23.43 13.89 -25.00
C ASN A 578 -22.87 13.80 -26.44
N LYS A 579 -23.40 14.63 -27.34
CA LYS A 579 -23.01 14.66 -28.78
C LYS A 579 -21.52 14.95 -28.98
N ASN A 580 -20.85 15.60 -28.03
CA ASN A 580 -19.44 15.98 -28.11
C ASN A 580 -18.48 14.84 -27.72
N ARG A 581 -18.97 13.65 -27.34
CA ARG A 581 -18.11 12.49 -27.05
C ARG A 581 -17.11 12.20 -28.18
N PHE A 582 -17.58 12.33 -29.42
CA PHE A 582 -16.81 12.07 -30.64
C PHE A 582 -16.17 13.35 -31.22
N ASN A 583 -15.74 14.28 -30.36
CA ASN A 583 -15.02 15.47 -30.81
C ASN A 583 -13.79 15.05 -31.65
N LYS A 584 -13.57 15.75 -32.77
CA LYS A 584 -12.48 15.50 -33.73
C LYS A 584 -11.08 15.56 -33.08
N PHE A 585 -10.93 16.31 -31.98
CA PHE A 585 -9.63 16.56 -31.35
C PHE A 585 -9.32 15.64 -30.16
N ASP A 586 -10.33 15.08 -29.48
CA ASP A 586 -10.12 14.20 -28.34
C ASP A 586 -11.40 13.39 -28.02
N PHE A 587 -11.25 12.07 -27.85
CA PHE A 587 -12.37 11.13 -27.75
C PHE A 587 -12.60 10.67 -26.31
N GLY A 588 -13.87 10.66 -25.87
CA GLY A 588 -14.27 10.14 -24.55
C GLY A 588 -14.21 8.61 -24.47
N LEU A 589 -13.28 8.10 -23.65
CA LEU A 589 -13.05 6.66 -23.43
C LEU A 589 -13.87 6.11 -22.25
N GLN A 590 -13.86 6.81 -21.12
CA GLN A 590 -14.51 6.38 -19.88
C GLN A 590 -15.17 7.57 -19.18
N ARG A 591 -16.18 7.29 -18.36
CA ARG A 591 -16.90 8.28 -17.57
C ARG A 591 -16.95 7.90 -16.09
N ILE A 592 -16.90 8.90 -15.23
CA ILE A 592 -17.08 8.78 -13.78
C ILE A 592 -17.95 9.94 -13.30
N VAL A 593 -18.57 9.76 -12.14
CA VAL A 593 -19.25 10.86 -11.43
C VAL A 593 -18.48 11.12 -10.16
N SER A 594 -18.26 12.39 -9.86
CA SER A 594 -17.47 12.81 -8.71
C SER A 594 -18.19 13.90 -7.95
N VAL A 595 -18.10 13.83 -6.64
CA VAL A 595 -18.62 14.82 -5.73
C VAL A 595 -17.45 15.65 -5.21
N ARG A 596 -17.62 16.96 -5.23
CA ARG A 596 -16.76 17.91 -4.54
C ARG A 596 -17.55 18.51 -3.39
N ASP A 597 -17.06 18.37 -2.17
CA ASP A 597 -17.63 19.01 -0.99
C ASP A 597 -16.66 20.01 -0.36
N GLY A 598 -17.19 20.85 0.52
CA GLY A 598 -16.45 21.88 1.24
C GLY A 598 -15.66 21.38 2.46
N TRP A 599 -15.39 20.08 2.59
CA TRP A 599 -14.72 19.54 3.78
C TRP A 599 -13.24 19.93 3.88
N SER A 600 -12.59 20.26 2.75
CA SER A 600 -11.21 20.77 2.73
C SER A 600 -10.91 21.51 1.42
N ASP A 601 -10.17 22.61 1.50
CA ASP A 601 -9.82 23.44 0.33
C ASP A 601 -8.93 22.68 -0.69
N ASN A 602 -8.17 21.68 -0.23
CA ASN A 602 -7.18 20.95 -1.03
C ASN A 602 -7.59 19.50 -1.40
N SER A 603 -8.65 18.92 -0.81
CA SER A 603 -8.94 17.47 -0.89
C SER A 603 -10.43 17.09 -0.79
N GLY A 604 -11.32 17.93 -1.33
CA GLY A 604 -12.78 17.74 -1.25
C GLY A 604 -13.42 16.77 -2.25
N TYR A 605 -12.64 15.99 -3.01
CA TYR A 605 -13.22 15.11 -4.04
C TYR A 605 -13.36 13.65 -3.56
N TYR A 606 -14.41 12.99 -4.04
CA TYR A 606 -14.60 11.54 -4.00
C TYR A 606 -15.51 11.13 -5.16
N ASN A 607 -15.58 9.84 -5.46
CA ASN A 607 -16.28 9.37 -6.66
C ASN A 607 -17.52 8.58 -6.27
N LEU A 608 -18.44 8.48 -7.22
CA LEU A 608 -19.64 7.67 -7.09
C LEU A 608 -19.61 6.55 -8.15
N PRO A 609 -20.40 5.48 -7.95
CA PRO A 609 -20.65 4.48 -9.00
C PRO A 609 -21.10 5.10 -10.33
N LYS A 610 -21.22 4.32 -11.40
CA LYS A 610 -21.58 4.88 -12.72
C LYS A 610 -22.99 5.50 -12.78
N GLN A 611 -23.92 4.97 -12.00
CA GLN A 611 -25.31 5.41 -11.87
C GLN A 611 -25.91 4.71 -10.65
N THR A 612 -26.91 5.33 -10.03
CA THR A 612 -27.65 4.73 -8.91
C THR A 612 -29.03 5.36 -8.77
N GLU A 613 -29.99 4.55 -8.30
CA GLU A 613 -31.34 4.99 -7.96
C GLU A 613 -31.44 5.51 -6.53
N ASP A 614 -30.49 5.15 -5.66
CA ASP A 614 -30.38 5.62 -4.28
C ASP A 614 -28.92 5.48 -3.82
N ILE A 615 -28.31 6.60 -3.46
CA ILE A 615 -27.03 6.63 -2.74
C ILE A 615 -27.06 7.74 -1.72
N ALA A 616 -26.66 7.41 -0.50
CA ALA A 616 -26.47 8.39 0.55
C ALA A 616 -25.11 9.08 0.38
N ILE A 617 -25.11 10.41 0.43
CA ILE A 617 -23.92 11.24 0.42
C ILE A 617 -23.86 12.11 1.68
N PRO A 618 -22.66 12.32 2.26
CA PRO A 618 -22.47 13.24 3.37
C PRO A 618 -22.29 14.68 2.87
N ILE A 619 -22.98 15.64 3.49
CA ILE A 619 -22.73 17.08 3.30
C ILE A 619 -22.47 17.72 4.67
N LYS A 620 -21.25 18.22 4.90
CA LYS A 620 -20.88 18.88 6.16
C LYS A 620 -21.57 20.23 6.26
N LEU A 621 -22.10 20.50 7.45
CA LEU A 621 -22.76 21.74 7.83
C LEU A 621 -21.79 22.59 8.65
N SER A 622 -21.63 23.85 8.22
CA SER A 622 -20.93 24.91 8.93
C SER A 622 -21.89 26.07 9.09
N GLN A 623 -22.16 26.49 10.33
CA GLN A 623 -23.14 27.51 10.68
C GLN A 623 -24.53 27.22 10.09
N GLY A 624 -24.90 25.93 10.02
CA GLY A 624 -26.15 25.47 9.42
C GLY A 624 -26.16 25.45 7.88
N PHE A 625 -25.06 25.75 7.19
CA PHE A 625 -24.98 25.71 5.73
C PHE A 625 -24.04 24.62 5.23
N GLY A 626 -24.43 23.91 4.17
CA GLY A 626 -23.61 22.92 3.48
C GLY A 626 -23.76 23.01 1.97
N LYS A 627 -22.71 22.61 1.25
CA LYS A 627 -22.70 22.58 -0.22
C LYS A 627 -21.95 21.35 -0.73
N ALA A 628 -22.50 20.71 -1.75
CA ALA A 628 -21.82 19.71 -2.55
C ALA A 628 -22.03 19.97 -4.05
N THR A 629 -21.01 19.73 -4.85
CA THR A 629 -21.05 19.83 -6.31
C THR A 629 -20.86 18.44 -6.89
N ILE A 630 -21.78 17.98 -7.71
CA ILE A 630 -21.74 16.68 -8.38
C ILE A 630 -21.49 16.91 -9.86
N SER A 631 -20.39 16.37 -10.38
CA SER A 631 -20.02 16.51 -11.78
C SER A 631 -19.81 15.16 -12.44
N SER A 632 -20.30 15.03 -13.67
CA SER A 632 -19.98 13.92 -14.55
C SER A 632 -18.74 14.27 -15.38
N TYR A 633 -17.72 13.42 -15.31
CA TYR A 633 -16.47 13.60 -16.03
C TYR A 633 -16.36 12.63 -17.22
N PRO A 634 -15.75 13.07 -18.34
CA PRO A 634 -15.12 14.38 -18.53
C PRO A 634 -16.12 15.51 -18.78
N LEU A 635 -15.77 16.70 -18.28
CA LEU A 635 -16.55 17.92 -18.47
C LEU A 635 -16.66 18.27 -19.96
N GLY A 636 -17.81 18.82 -20.35
CA GLY A 636 -18.16 19.25 -21.71
C GLY A 636 -18.60 18.11 -22.65
N ILE A 637 -18.32 16.85 -22.32
CA ILE A 637 -18.65 15.68 -23.16
C ILE A 637 -19.60 14.67 -22.50
N THR A 638 -20.00 14.93 -21.25
CA THR A 638 -21.00 14.14 -20.54
C THR A 638 -22.18 15.02 -20.10
N ASN A 639 -23.27 14.38 -19.68
CA ASN A 639 -24.43 15.01 -19.06
C ASN A 639 -24.72 14.31 -17.73
N ILE A 640 -25.31 15.03 -16.77
CA ILE A 640 -25.77 14.48 -15.49
C ILE A 640 -27.15 15.04 -15.11
N GLU A 641 -27.98 14.16 -14.57
CA GLU A 641 -29.24 14.50 -13.92
C GLU A 641 -29.20 13.96 -12.49
N VAL A 642 -29.57 14.79 -11.52
CA VAL A 642 -29.53 14.46 -10.08
C VAL A 642 -30.89 14.82 -9.47
N ASN A 643 -31.43 13.91 -8.66
CA ASN A 643 -32.66 14.10 -7.90
C ASN A 643 -32.43 13.80 -6.42
N ILE A 644 -33.00 14.60 -5.52
CA ILE A 644 -33.05 14.27 -4.09
C ILE A 644 -34.12 13.20 -3.87
N LYS A 645 -33.76 12.10 -3.20
CA LYS A 645 -34.69 11.03 -2.82
C LYS A 645 -35.22 11.23 -1.41
N SER A 646 -34.34 11.47 -0.45
CA SER A 646 -34.72 11.70 0.95
C SER A 646 -33.64 12.47 1.70
N ILE A 647 -34.07 13.17 2.74
CA ILE A 647 -33.20 13.72 3.79
C ILE A 647 -33.29 12.74 4.94
N ASN A 648 -32.21 12.02 5.22
CA ASN A 648 -32.26 10.87 6.13
C ASN A 648 -32.14 11.31 7.59
N SER A 649 -31.08 12.07 7.91
CA SER A 649 -30.79 12.54 9.26
C SER A 649 -29.72 13.63 9.27
N VAL A 650 -29.61 14.34 10.39
CA VAL A 650 -28.42 15.15 10.72
C VAL A 650 -27.64 14.40 11.79
N LEU A 651 -26.38 14.08 11.47
CA LEU A 651 -25.49 13.30 12.34
C LEU A 651 -24.39 14.21 12.91
N PRO A 652 -23.99 14.07 14.17
CA PRO A 652 -22.84 14.78 14.69
C PRO A 652 -21.57 14.26 14.02
N ASP A 653 -20.67 15.18 13.70
CA ASP A 653 -19.34 14.83 13.20
C ASP A 653 -18.37 14.58 14.36
N VAL A 654 -17.20 14.03 14.06
CA VAL A 654 -16.08 13.91 15.00
C VAL A 654 -15.76 15.30 15.57
N PRO A 655 -15.60 15.47 16.90
CA PRO A 655 -15.23 16.75 17.47
C PRO A 655 -13.95 17.32 16.86
N ASN A 656 -13.96 18.60 16.47
CA ASN A 656 -12.78 19.27 15.91
C ASN A 656 -11.60 19.32 16.90
N ASP A 657 -11.86 19.35 18.21
CA ASP A 657 -10.84 19.26 19.25
C ASP A 657 -10.90 17.89 19.94
N LEU A 658 -9.96 17.02 19.58
CA LEU A 658 -9.80 15.69 20.16
C LEU A 658 -9.06 15.70 21.51
N SER A 659 -8.59 16.85 22.01
CA SER A 659 -7.77 16.88 23.24
C SER A 659 -8.49 16.39 24.50
N ASN A 660 -9.82 16.39 24.51
CA ASN A 660 -10.60 15.80 25.60
C ASN A 660 -10.70 14.26 25.52
N LEU A 661 -10.35 13.66 24.37
CA LEU A 661 -10.33 12.22 24.13
C LEU A 661 -8.91 11.63 24.23
N VAL A 662 -7.90 12.49 24.30
CA VAL A 662 -6.50 12.10 24.49
C VAL A 662 -6.27 11.92 25.99
N ASP A 663 -6.21 10.67 26.42
CA ASP A 663 -6.05 10.28 27.83
C ASP A 663 -4.59 10.35 28.34
N TYR A 664 -3.64 10.87 27.55
CA TYR A 664 -2.23 11.01 27.95
C TYR A 664 -1.83 12.49 28.14
N LEU A 665 -1.09 12.78 29.20
CA LEU A 665 -0.49 14.10 29.45
C LEU A 665 0.67 14.36 28.47
N GLN A 666 0.59 15.42 27.67
CA GLN A 666 1.72 15.95 26.90
C GLN A 666 2.01 17.40 27.30
N ALA A 667 3.27 17.69 27.66
CA ALA A 667 3.76 19.06 27.73
C ALA A 667 3.90 19.62 26.31
N VAL A 668 3.51 20.88 26.11
CA VAL A 668 3.58 21.50 24.78
C VAL A 668 5.03 21.85 24.45
N ASN A 669 5.40 21.70 23.17
CA ASN A 669 6.73 22.00 22.63
C ASN A 669 7.15 23.44 22.98
N LEU A 670 8.29 23.59 23.68
CA LEU A 670 8.84 24.87 24.14
C LEU A 670 9.71 25.54 23.06
N THR A 671 9.23 25.64 21.81
CA THR A 671 9.93 26.34 20.73
C THR A 671 9.76 27.85 20.81
N ASP A 672 10.73 28.61 20.25
CA ASP A 672 10.85 30.08 20.27
C ASP A 672 9.57 30.85 19.87
N GLU A 673 8.69 30.28 19.03
CA GLU A 673 7.41 30.91 18.66
C GLU A 673 6.39 31.03 19.81
N ASN A 674 6.44 30.12 20.79
CA ASN A 674 5.57 30.19 21.97
C ASN A 674 6.09 31.17 23.05
N TRP A 675 7.35 31.61 22.96
CA TRP A 675 7.98 32.52 23.93
C TRP A 675 7.54 33.98 23.77
N ILE A 676 7.12 34.38 22.56
CA ILE A 676 6.67 35.74 22.24
C ILE A 676 5.38 36.12 23.00
N LYS A 677 4.66 35.14 23.55
CA LYS A 677 3.39 35.34 24.27
C LYS A 677 3.51 35.42 25.81
N GLY A 678 4.71 35.64 26.35
CA GLY A 678 4.89 36.14 27.73
C GLY A 678 5.45 35.17 28.77
N VAL A 679 6.48 34.38 28.44
CA VAL A 679 7.24 33.60 29.44
C VAL A 679 8.65 34.16 29.61
N SER A 680 9.06 34.37 30.86
CA SER A 680 10.41 34.82 31.27
C SER A 680 11.49 33.81 30.89
N ARG A 681 12.71 34.28 30.57
CA ARG A 681 13.91 33.47 30.25
C ARG A 681 14.38 32.51 31.36
N THR A 682 13.72 32.50 32.52
CA THR A 682 13.99 31.57 33.62
C THR A 682 13.08 30.35 33.49
N GLN A 683 13.66 29.15 33.43
CA GLN A 683 12.99 27.91 33.02
C GLN A 683 12.10 27.30 34.12
N LYS A 684 11.58 28.14 35.01
CA LYS A 684 10.80 27.74 36.18
C LYS A 684 9.33 27.44 35.86
N THR A 685 8.83 27.78 34.67
CA THR A 685 7.40 27.58 34.33
C THR A 685 7.25 26.62 33.17
N ILE A 686 6.47 25.54 33.36
CA ILE A 686 6.05 24.62 32.29
C ILE A 686 4.57 24.83 31.99
N LEU A 687 4.23 24.83 30.71
CA LEU A 687 2.88 25.03 30.22
C LEU A 687 2.22 23.71 29.80
N PHE A 688 1.00 23.50 30.27
CA PHE A 688 0.12 22.42 29.84
C PHE A 688 -1.18 23.01 29.29
N LYS A 689 -1.77 22.38 28.27
CA LYS A 689 -3.09 22.78 27.79
C LYS A 689 -4.12 22.58 28.91
N ASN A 690 -5.04 23.53 29.08
CA ASN A 690 -6.01 23.54 30.17
C ASN A 690 -7.22 22.63 29.90
N THR A 691 -6.98 21.32 29.80
CA THR A 691 -8.02 20.29 29.66
C THR A 691 -8.52 19.83 31.02
N VAL A 692 -9.67 19.13 31.06
CA VAL A 692 -10.22 18.57 32.31
C VAL A 692 -9.29 17.48 32.87
N SER A 693 -8.73 16.64 32.00
CA SER A 693 -7.77 15.60 32.37
C SER A 693 -6.51 16.20 33.01
N ASN A 694 -5.87 17.16 32.35
CA ASN A 694 -4.66 17.82 32.86
C ASN A 694 -4.92 18.54 34.18
N ARG A 695 -6.09 19.18 34.35
CA ARG A 695 -6.47 19.78 35.63
C ARG A 695 -6.56 18.75 36.75
N SER A 696 -7.24 17.63 36.50
CA SER A 696 -7.43 16.60 37.53
C SER A 696 -6.11 15.99 38.01
N GLU A 697 -5.13 15.86 37.11
CA GLU A 697 -3.84 15.26 37.40
C GLU A 697 -2.84 16.26 38.04
N ILE A 698 -2.88 17.53 37.61
CA ILE A 698 -1.94 18.57 38.06
C ILE A 698 -2.38 19.22 39.37
N GLN A 699 -3.69 19.45 39.58
CA GLN A 699 -4.20 20.31 40.67
C GLN A 699 -3.78 19.87 42.09
N SER A 700 -3.45 18.59 42.28
CA SER A 700 -3.02 18.03 43.56
C SER A 700 -1.55 17.62 43.61
N ALA A 701 -0.77 17.95 42.58
CA ALA A 701 0.62 17.55 42.45
C ALA A 701 1.56 18.47 43.25
N LYS A 702 2.52 17.86 43.95
CA LYS A 702 3.61 18.54 44.65
C LYS A 702 4.93 18.46 43.90
N TYR A 703 5.09 17.45 43.05
CA TYR A 703 6.30 17.26 42.27
C TYR A 703 5.98 16.96 40.82
N LEU A 704 6.85 17.45 39.96
CA LEU A 704 6.93 17.12 38.54
C LEU A 704 8.13 16.18 38.35
N ASN A 705 7.88 14.97 37.89
CA ASN A 705 8.94 14.01 37.57
C ASN A 705 9.19 13.97 36.07
N ILE A 706 10.44 14.13 35.66
CA ILE A 706 10.88 13.95 34.28
C ILE A 706 11.25 12.48 34.10
N GLN A 707 10.43 11.74 33.35
CA GLN A 707 10.57 10.28 33.26
C GLN A 707 11.89 9.82 32.64
N SER A 708 12.47 10.61 31.71
CA SER A 708 13.69 10.23 30.99
C SER A 708 14.93 10.11 31.87
N ASN A 709 14.97 10.81 33.01
CA ASN A 709 16.10 10.81 33.93
C ASN A 709 15.70 10.69 35.41
N ASN A 710 14.41 10.43 35.67
CA ASN A 710 13.80 10.28 36.99
C ASN A 710 14.09 11.46 37.95
N ARG A 711 14.32 12.66 37.40
CA ARG A 711 14.54 13.87 38.20
C ARG A 711 13.21 14.49 38.58
N GLN A 712 13.06 14.74 39.88
CA GLN A 712 11.89 15.36 40.45
C GLN A 712 12.16 16.84 40.70
N PHE A 713 11.20 17.66 40.29
CA PHE A 713 11.19 19.10 40.53
C PHE A 713 9.99 19.44 41.39
N LYS A 714 10.23 20.17 42.48
CA LYS A 714 9.16 20.57 43.38
C LYS A 714 8.33 21.69 42.74
N ILE A 715 7.02 21.52 42.78
CA ILE A 715 6.07 22.49 42.25
C ILE A 715 5.85 23.58 43.30
N LYS A 716 6.22 24.80 42.95
CA LYS A 716 6.05 25.99 43.77
C LYS A 716 4.59 26.46 43.78
N SER A 717 3.97 26.52 42.59
CA SER A 717 2.58 26.93 42.44
C SER A 717 2.01 26.49 41.10
N ILE A 718 0.71 26.25 41.06
CA ILE A 718 -0.03 25.97 39.82
C ILE A 718 -1.00 27.12 39.59
N ASN A 719 -0.84 27.82 38.48
CA ASN A 719 -1.65 28.99 38.13
C ASN A 719 -2.49 28.71 36.88
N TYR A 720 -3.68 29.29 36.83
CA TYR A 720 -4.61 29.19 35.70
C TYR A 720 -4.89 30.59 35.14
N PRO A 721 -3.90 31.24 34.51
CA PRO A 721 -4.02 32.65 34.13
C PRO A 721 -5.03 32.89 33.00
N ASN A 722 -5.37 31.86 32.22
CA ASN A 722 -6.38 31.95 31.19
C ASN A 722 -7.09 30.58 30.98
N LYS A 723 -8.10 30.57 30.10
CA LYS A 723 -8.88 29.36 29.80
C LYS A 723 -8.11 28.30 28.99
N GLU A 724 -6.94 28.64 28.47
CA GLU A 724 -6.21 27.82 27.51
C GLU A 724 -5.01 27.10 28.14
N TRP A 725 -4.40 27.67 29.18
CA TRP A 725 -3.12 27.21 29.74
C TRP A 725 -3.15 26.98 31.25
N ILE A 726 -2.44 25.94 31.68
CA ILE A 726 -2.06 25.66 33.06
C ILE A 726 -0.57 25.97 33.19
N HIS A 727 -0.22 26.87 34.11
CA HIS A 727 1.14 27.26 34.38
C HIS A 727 1.63 26.52 35.63
N VAL A 728 2.55 25.58 35.44
CA VAL A 728 3.20 24.85 36.55
C VAL A 728 4.53 25.53 36.84
N LEU A 729 4.59 26.28 37.95
CA LEU A 729 5.80 26.94 38.43
C LEU A 729 6.57 25.99 39.35
N LEU A 730 7.87 25.82 39.11
CA LEU A 730 8.78 25.00 39.88
C LEU A 730 9.65 25.87 40.81
N GLU A 731 10.16 25.27 41.89
CA GLU A 731 11.09 25.95 42.81
C GLU A 731 12.46 26.18 42.14
N ASP A 732 12.93 25.18 41.40
CA ASP A 732 14.25 25.15 40.76
C ASP A 732 14.17 25.40 39.24
N ASP A 733 15.26 25.93 38.67
CA ASP A 733 15.41 26.06 37.22
C ASP A 733 15.68 24.68 36.59
N ILE A 734 15.13 24.46 35.40
CA ILE A 734 15.31 23.20 34.66
C ILE A 734 16.32 23.42 33.55
N PRO A 735 17.52 22.80 33.56
CA PRO A 735 18.47 22.94 32.48
C PRO A 735 17.85 22.65 31.09
N LYS A 736 18.15 23.49 30.09
CA LYS A 736 17.66 23.35 28.69
C LYS A 736 17.92 21.97 28.08
N GLU A 737 18.99 21.31 28.49
CA GLU A 737 19.38 19.98 28.04
C GLU A 737 18.44 18.87 28.53
N ILE A 738 17.61 19.13 29.55
CA ILE A 738 16.77 18.14 30.23
C ILE A 738 15.33 18.12 29.71
N ILE A 739 14.82 19.26 29.22
CA ILE A 739 13.49 19.34 28.58
C ILE A 739 13.70 19.57 27.09
N GLN A 740 13.73 18.48 26.34
CA GLN A 740 13.73 18.50 24.88
C GLN A 740 12.42 17.89 24.40
N TYR A 741 11.70 18.60 23.54
CA TYR A 741 10.49 18.01 22.97
C TYR A 741 10.87 16.79 22.10
N PRO A 742 10.21 15.64 22.29
CA PRO A 742 9.20 15.33 23.31
C PRO A 742 9.82 14.84 24.64
N THR A 743 9.49 15.48 25.77
CA THR A 743 9.86 15.02 27.13
C THR A 743 8.61 14.60 27.90
N LYS A 744 8.60 13.37 28.42
CA LYS A 744 7.49 12.84 29.22
C LYS A 744 7.58 13.30 30.67
N LEU A 745 6.45 13.74 31.21
CA LEU A 745 6.33 14.30 32.55
C LEU A 745 5.22 13.58 33.30
N ASN A 746 5.48 13.20 34.55
CA ASN A 746 4.48 12.69 35.47
C ASN A 746 4.36 13.59 36.69
N PHE A 747 3.16 13.68 37.24
CA PHE A 747 2.89 14.44 38.45
C PHE A 747 2.78 13.52 39.67
N LEU A 748 3.43 13.89 40.78
CA LEU A 748 3.39 13.15 42.04
C LEU A 748 2.76 14.03 43.14
N LYS A 749 1.95 13.44 44.01
CA LYS A 749 1.20 14.12 45.08
C LYS A 749 1.98 14.27 46.38
#